data_AF-A0A0N0LHX5-F1
#
_entry.id   AF-A0A0N0LHX5-F1
#
_cell.length_a   1.000
_cell.length_b   1.000
_cell.length_c   1.000
_cell.angle_alpha   90.00
_cell.angle_beta   90.00
_cell.angle_gamma   90.00
#
_symmetry.space_group_name_H-M   'P 1'
#
loop_
_entity.id
_entity.type
_entity.pdbx_description
1 polymer ?
#
loop_
_entity_poly.entity_id
_entity_poly.type
_entity_poly.pdbx_seq_one_letter_code
_entity_poly.pdbx_strand_id
1 'polypeptide(L)'
;MKKIYLIIFMILFSVFKAQIVNIPDANLKTKLLAYGTAYNSLGNPVNIDSNNDGEIQISETQSVFRITLNMPNSGINNFTGLEAFLALQELQLFNPNSTNLNLTFTNYPSLKIIKISGGNIGNGNLTIENMNSLELIDSSMGANSVNIINTSVNEMRFNNNPIHHLNLANISNLKKIGISNSNIQNLDLSNQNLLEDVSIGGNSVLTAVNFTNDISIKKLNLNNNKLSNLSLTNPSLVENINIGSNLFQNFNLSSYTGLKIFEASYNQLTNLDFSACSVINSIYLENNLLNSLTFNNNTYLTRLFLKNNQLQSLALDQIKYVYQLDCSNNHLTTVDLSQNSFLGLGDCSNNPYLKVLITKNGRNNYATGANLFTFYNVPQLQYICCDPEELFYLSSAVSSMNLTNTVVNTYCSFTPGGTFYTIQGNIKYDSNNNGCDNNDVNKAFQKFNITDGFITGTFVAGNSGNYSTPVQPGAHTITPIIENPTYFNVSPTSVTANFPTQTSPLTQNFCLTANGTHNDLEIVIIPLTAATPSFDAKYKIIYKNKGTITQSGTISFNYNDNLMDYLNTTIVPNSQSTGVVNWNFANLLPFETKEITVTFKLNTPTQTPALNGGDILHFTTQINAGTDETPLDNIFTLHQTVVNSFDPNDKTCLEGTSISQAKVGDYVHYLIRFENTGTANAQNIVVKDVIDTSKFDLSSLIALNGSHSFVTRITNPNTVEFIFENIQLPFDDANNDGYISFKIKTKSTLNLGDSFSNTANIYFDYNHPIITNTYTTSVQNVLATSEINNYKSIFTIYPNPVKDVLSIQSKDKIVKAEIYDAAGRVLKTISVTDNSMNVSELAKGNYIIKLSTKDKMMTQKFIKN
;
A
#
# COMPACT_ATOMS: atom_id res chain seq x y z
N MET A 1 81.18 -76.70 12.14
CA MET A 1 80.30 -75.51 12.27
C MET A 1 80.08 -74.72 10.98
N LYS A 2 81.09 -74.45 10.12
CA LYS A 2 80.91 -73.63 8.89
C LYS A 2 79.95 -74.20 7.80
N LYS A 3 79.77 -75.52 7.68
CA LYS A 3 78.87 -76.12 6.67
C LYS A 3 77.38 -76.12 7.05
N ILE A 4 77.05 -76.09 8.34
CA ILE A 4 75.66 -76.02 8.82
C ILE A 4 75.09 -74.61 8.65
N TYR A 5 75.90 -73.56 8.87
CA TYR A 5 75.49 -72.19 8.57
C TYR A 5 75.25 -71.95 7.08
N LEU A 6 76.03 -72.55 6.17
CA LEU A 6 75.80 -72.43 4.72
C LEU A 6 74.49 -73.11 4.27
N ILE A 7 74.16 -74.26 4.85
CA ILE A 7 72.90 -74.97 4.54
C ILE A 7 71.70 -74.25 5.18
N ILE A 8 71.83 -73.73 6.40
CA ILE A 8 70.80 -72.88 7.01
C ILE A 8 70.63 -71.58 6.20
N PHE A 9 71.72 -70.97 5.71
CA PHE A 9 71.69 -69.79 4.85
C PHE A 9 71.10 -70.08 3.46
N MET A 10 71.36 -71.24 2.84
CA MET A 10 70.73 -71.65 1.57
C MET A 10 69.27 -72.09 1.72
N ILE A 11 68.88 -72.67 2.87
CA ILE A 11 67.48 -72.96 3.19
C ILE A 11 66.71 -71.67 3.51
N LEU A 12 67.36 -70.67 4.13
CA LEU A 12 66.79 -69.33 4.31
C LEU A 12 66.58 -68.60 2.96
N PHE A 13 67.39 -68.84 1.93
CA PHE A 13 67.21 -68.23 0.60
C PHE A 13 66.22 -68.97 -0.32
N SER A 14 65.83 -70.21 0.00
CA SER A 14 64.89 -70.99 -0.83
C SER A 14 63.41 -70.89 -0.40
N VAL A 15 63.11 -70.13 0.66
CA VAL A 15 61.74 -69.97 1.21
C VAL A 15 61.17 -68.56 0.97
N PHE A 16 61.95 -67.60 0.46
CA PHE A 16 61.43 -66.28 0.06
C PHE A 16 61.22 -66.19 -1.46
N LYS A 17 60.28 -66.98 -2.01
CA LYS A 17 59.66 -66.55 -3.27
C LYS A 17 58.61 -65.50 -2.90
N ALA A 18 58.80 -64.27 -3.40
CA ALA A 18 57.79 -63.24 -3.26
C ALA A 18 56.45 -63.78 -3.81
N GLN A 19 55.38 -63.65 -3.03
CA GLN A 19 54.08 -64.17 -3.42
C GLN A 19 53.55 -63.34 -4.59
N ILE A 20 53.42 -63.97 -5.76
CA ILE A 20 52.93 -63.35 -6.99
C ILE A 20 51.40 -63.22 -6.92
N VAL A 21 50.89 -62.06 -7.31
CA VAL A 21 49.46 -61.79 -7.45
C VAL A 21 48.96 -62.47 -8.73
N ASN A 22 47.95 -63.33 -8.62
CA ASN A 22 47.38 -64.02 -9.76
C ASN A 22 46.44 -63.10 -10.55
N ILE A 23 46.88 -62.64 -11.73
CA ILE A 23 46.08 -61.81 -12.65
C ILE A 23 45.87 -62.62 -13.95
N PRO A 24 44.73 -63.33 -14.09
CA PRO A 24 44.50 -64.24 -15.21
C PRO A 24 44.24 -63.52 -16.55
N ASP A 25 43.80 -62.26 -16.53
CA ASP A 25 43.61 -61.45 -17.73
C ASP A 25 44.93 -60.81 -18.16
N ALA A 26 45.48 -61.30 -19.28
CA ALA A 26 46.76 -60.81 -19.80
C ALA A 26 46.72 -59.32 -20.16
N ASN A 27 45.58 -58.81 -20.67
CA ASN A 27 45.44 -57.40 -21.03
C ASN A 27 45.43 -56.51 -19.77
N LEU A 28 44.80 -56.99 -18.70
CA LEU A 28 44.83 -56.31 -17.41
C LEU A 28 46.25 -56.28 -16.83
N LYS A 29 46.96 -57.43 -16.82
CA LYS A 29 48.35 -57.50 -16.34
C LYS A 29 49.23 -56.51 -17.12
N THR A 30 49.14 -56.49 -18.45
CA THR A 30 49.90 -55.53 -19.28
C THR A 30 49.59 -54.07 -18.94
N LYS A 31 48.32 -53.73 -18.65
CA LYS A 31 47.96 -52.36 -18.26
C LYS A 31 48.45 -51.98 -16.87
N LEU A 32 48.42 -52.91 -15.92
CA LEU A 32 48.93 -52.67 -14.56
C LEU A 32 50.45 -52.43 -14.54
N LEU A 33 51.20 -53.11 -15.41
CA LEU A 33 52.64 -52.89 -15.59
C LEU A 33 52.97 -51.55 -16.30
N ALA A 34 51.99 -50.86 -16.87
CA ALA A 34 52.23 -49.59 -17.54
C ALA A 34 52.35 -48.43 -16.53
N TYR A 35 53.39 -47.60 -16.70
CA TYR A 35 53.57 -46.39 -15.91
C TYR A 35 52.38 -45.43 -16.07
N GLY A 36 51.90 -44.87 -14.96
CA GLY A 36 50.74 -43.98 -14.92
C GLY A 36 49.40 -44.68 -14.70
N THR A 37 49.38 -46.01 -14.53
CA THR A 37 48.16 -46.75 -14.16
C THR A 37 47.87 -46.74 -12.66
N ALA A 38 48.91 -46.77 -11.82
CA ALA A 38 48.79 -46.82 -10.35
C ALA A 38 49.32 -45.55 -9.69
N TYR A 39 48.73 -45.20 -8.54
CA TYR A 39 49.09 -44.02 -7.77
C TYR A 39 49.13 -44.34 -6.27
N ASN A 40 50.01 -43.67 -5.54
CA ASN A 40 50.05 -43.76 -4.07
C ASN A 40 49.06 -42.80 -3.40
N SER A 41 49.00 -42.82 -2.06
CA SER A 41 48.11 -41.98 -1.27
C SER A 41 48.34 -40.47 -1.42
N LEU A 42 49.51 -40.05 -1.94
CA LEU A 42 49.83 -38.66 -2.24
C LEU A 42 49.43 -38.26 -3.69
N GLY A 43 48.89 -39.20 -4.47
CA GLY A 43 48.50 -38.98 -5.86
C GLY A 43 49.66 -39.03 -6.86
N ASN A 44 50.85 -39.43 -6.43
CA ASN A 44 52.00 -39.61 -7.33
C ASN A 44 51.90 -40.97 -8.04
N PRO A 45 52.23 -41.06 -9.35
CA PRO A 45 52.29 -42.32 -10.06
C PRO A 45 53.28 -43.29 -9.41
N VAL A 46 52.93 -44.57 -9.37
CA VAL A 46 53.77 -45.66 -8.86
C VAL A 46 53.95 -46.69 -9.97
N ASN A 47 55.19 -47.19 -10.12
CA ASN A 47 55.43 -48.37 -10.94
C ASN A 47 55.13 -49.62 -10.11
N ILE A 48 54.14 -50.41 -10.53
CA ILE A 48 53.74 -51.63 -9.78
C ILE A 48 54.88 -52.65 -9.82
N ASP A 49 55.49 -52.90 -10.97
CA ASP A 49 56.65 -53.79 -11.08
C ASP A 49 57.92 -52.98 -10.74
N SER A 50 58.21 -52.92 -9.44
CA SER A 50 59.30 -52.09 -8.90
C SER A 50 60.67 -52.72 -9.14
N ASN A 51 60.72 -54.04 -9.35
CA ASN A 51 61.96 -54.78 -9.59
C ASN A 51 62.22 -55.09 -11.09
N ASN A 52 61.26 -54.77 -11.97
CA ASN A 52 61.26 -54.99 -13.42
C ASN A 52 61.39 -56.47 -13.83
N ASP A 53 60.83 -57.40 -13.06
CA ASP A 53 60.86 -58.84 -13.37
C ASP A 53 59.66 -59.34 -14.19
N GLY A 54 58.71 -58.45 -14.50
CA GLY A 54 57.52 -58.75 -15.30
C GLY A 54 56.40 -59.47 -14.55
N GLU A 55 56.57 -59.71 -13.24
CA GLU A 55 55.54 -60.20 -12.34
C GLU A 55 55.08 -59.10 -11.38
N ILE A 56 53.89 -59.28 -10.80
CA ILE A 56 53.36 -58.36 -9.77
C ILE A 56 53.37 -59.12 -8.45
N GLN A 57 54.15 -58.69 -7.47
CA GLN A 57 54.21 -59.33 -6.16
C GLN A 57 53.44 -58.56 -5.10
N ILE A 58 52.94 -59.26 -4.08
CA ILE A 58 52.16 -58.64 -3.00
C ILE A 58 52.91 -57.48 -2.34
N SER A 59 54.23 -57.59 -2.15
CA SER A 59 55.06 -56.52 -1.59
C SER A 59 55.03 -55.23 -2.41
N GLU A 60 54.88 -55.33 -3.73
CA GLU A 60 54.89 -54.17 -4.62
C GLU A 60 53.53 -53.44 -4.62
N THR A 61 52.45 -54.17 -4.34
CA THR A 61 51.09 -53.59 -4.23
C THR A 61 50.89 -52.73 -2.98
N GLN A 62 51.79 -52.78 -2.00
CA GLN A 62 51.62 -52.13 -0.68
C GLN A 62 51.47 -50.60 -0.75
N SER A 63 52.02 -49.96 -1.79
CA SER A 63 51.95 -48.51 -1.98
C SER A 63 50.86 -48.07 -2.96
N VAL A 64 50.16 -49.02 -3.58
CA VAL A 64 49.15 -48.75 -4.62
C VAL A 64 47.82 -48.40 -3.95
N PHE A 65 47.49 -47.11 -3.97
CA PHE A 65 46.29 -46.56 -3.34
C PHE A 65 45.14 -46.37 -4.34
N ARG A 66 45.47 -46.00 -5.58
CA ARG A 66 44.50 -45.81 -6.67
C ARG A 66 44.97 -46.47 -7.95
N ILE A 67 44.05 -47.11 -8.65
CA ILE A 67 44.27 -47.63 -10.01
C ILE A 67 43.33 -46.91 -10.98
N THR A 68 43.90 -46.48 -12.10
CA THR A 68 43.19 -45.81 -13.21
C THR A 68 43.41 -46.60 -14.49
N LEU A 69 42.32 -47.14 -15.04
CA LEU A 69 42.33 -47.93 -16.28
C LEU A 69 41.58 -47.21 -17.38
N ASN A 70 42.28 -46.86 -18.46
CA ASN A 70 41.67 -46.40 -19.70
C ASN A 70 41.42 -47.60 -20.63
N MET A 71 40.16 -47.87 -20.95
CA MET A 71 39.68 -49.14 -21.50
C MET A 71 38.96 -49.07 -22.88
N PRO A 72 39.29 -48.16 -23.83
CA PRO A 72 38.66 -48.20 -25.14
C PRO A 72 39.15 -49.45 -25.89
N ASN A 73 38.26 -50.42 -26.14
CA ASN A 73 38.57 -51.67 -26.82
C ASN A 73 39.75 -52.45 -26.19
N SER A 74 39.92 -52.39 -24.86
CA SER A 74 41.11 -52.93 -24.19
C SER A 74 41.16 -54.46 -24.12
N GLY A 75 40.05 -55.15 -24.42
CA GLY A 75 39.94 -56.60 -24.25
C GLY A 75 40.00 -57.08 -22.80
N ILE A 76 40.01 -56.17 -21.82
CA ILE A 76 39.98 -56.49 -20.39
C ILE A 76 38.55 -56.86 -20.00
N ASN A 77 38.38 -58.07 -19.47
CA ASN A 77 37.07 -58.60 -19.05
C ASN A 77 37.09 -59.26 -17.68
N ASN A 78 38.26 -59.41 -17.05
CA ASN A 78 38.38 -60.02 -15.73
C ASN A 78 39.33 -59.22 -14.83
N PHE A 79 38.82 -58.75 -13.69
CA PHE A 79 39.53 -57.93 -12.69
C PHE A 79 40.10 -58.72 -11.51
N THR A 80 40.01 -60.06 -11.56
CA THR A 80 40.59 -60.96 -10.55
C THR A 80 42.08 -60.66 -10.35
N GLY A 81 42.51 -60.66 -9.10
CA GLY A 81 43.86 -60.32 -8.67
C GLY A 81 43.96 -58.92 -8.07
N LEU A 82 43.07 -57.99 -8.43
CA LEU A 82 43.09 -56.64 -7.83
C LEU A 82 42.65 -56.64 -6.36
N GLU A 83 41.88 -57.63 -5.91
CA GLU A 83 41.49 -57.80 -4.50
C GLU A 83 42.69 -58.08 -3.58
N ALA A 84 43.82 -58.52 -4.13
CA ALA A 84 45.07 -58.71 -3.38
C ALA A 84 45.77 -57.38 -3.01
N PHE A 85 45.37 -56.25 -3.61
CA PHE A 85 45.94 -54.93 -3.36
C PHE A 85 45.36 -54.34 -2.08
N LEU A 86 45.90 -54.73 -0.92
CA LEU A 86 45.34 -54.39 0.39
C LEU A 86 45.31 -52.87 0.70
N ALA A 87 46.11 -52.07 0.00
CA ALA A 87 46.13 -50.60 0.14
C ALA A 87 45.20 -49.86 -0.85
N LEU A 88 44.59 -50.57 -1.81
CA LEU A 88 43.78 -49.99 -2.86
C LEU A 88 42.46 -49.45 -2.31
N GLN A 89 42.25 -48.14 -2.40
CA GLN A 89 41.05 -47.45 -1.93
C GLN A 89 40.20 -46.86 -3.07
N GLU A 90 40.77 -46.60 -4.24
CA GLU A 90 40.05 -46.05 -5.39
C GLU A 90 40.34 -46.79 -6.69
N LEU A 91 39.28 -47.20 -7.41
CA LEU A 91 39.37 -47.79 -8.74
C LEU A 91 38.61 -46.90 -9.73
N GLN A 92 39.30 -46.47 -10.78
CA GLN A 92 38.74 -45.63 -11.84
C GLN A 92 38.82 -46.35 -13.19
N LEU A 93 37.67 -46.52 -13.85
CA LEU A 93 37.57 -47.07 -15.19
C LEU A 93 37.08 -45.99 -16.16
N PHE A 94 37.81 -45.79 -17.24
CA PHE A 94 37.49 -44.82 -18.29
C PHE A 94 37.17 -45.56 -19.59
N ASN A 95 36.02 -45.27 -20.18
CA ASN A 95 35.53 -45.80 -21.45
C ASN A 95 35.56 -47.35 -21.57
N PRO A 96 35.02 -48.11 -20.60
CA PRO A 96 34.81 -49.54 -20.79
C PRO A 96 33.86 -49.77 -21.97
N ASN A 97 34.40 -50.25 -23.10
CA ASN A 97 33.68 -50.42 -24.36
C ASN A 97 33.75 -51.88 -24.83
N SER A 98 32.61 -52.57 -24.83
CA SER A 98 32.46 -53.92 -25.35
C SER A 98 30.99 -54.28 -25.49
N THR A 99 30.64 -55.16 -26.42
CA THR A 99 29.24 -55.52 -26.70
C THR A 99 28.57 -56.30 -25.55
N ASN A 100 29.34 -56.94 -24.65
CA ASN A 100 28.85 -57.72 -23.50
C ASN A 100 29.89 -57.78 -22.36
N LEU A 101 30.34 -56.63 -21.84
CA LEU A 101 31.33 -56.62 -20.75
C LEU A 101 30.65 -56.66 -19.39
N ASN A 102 30.88 -57.74 -18.64
CA ASN A 102 30.48 -57.82 -17.24
C ASN A 102 31.58 -57.27 -16.35
N LEU A 103 31.26 -56.22 -15.59
CA LEU A 103 32.15 -55.70 -14.55
C LEU A 103 31.74 -56.33 -13.22
N THR A 104 32.62 -57.14 -12.63
CA THR A 104 32.36 -57.81 -11.35
C THR A 104 33.44 -57.45 -10.36
N PHE A 105 33.03 -56.90 -9.21
CA PHE A 105 33.91 -56.56 -8.09
C PHE A 105 33.42 -57.22 -6.81
N THR A 106 34.20 -58.16 -6.29
CA THR A 106 33.80 -58.96 -5.13
C THR A 106 34.94 -59.06 -4.13
N ASN A 107 34.65 -58.86 -2.84
CA ASN A 107 35.59 -59.05 -1.72
C ASN A 107 36.85 -58.15 -1.72
N TYR A 108 36.75 -56.87 -2.09
CA TYR A 108 37.85 -55.92 -1.92
C TYR A 108 37.80 -55.29 -0.51
N PRO A 109 38.73 -55.63 0.40
CA PRO A 109 38.59 -55.29 1.82
C PRO A 109 38.79 -53.79 2.11
N SER A 110 39.56 -53.09 1.27
CA SER A 110 39.95 -51.69 1.49
C SER A 110 39.36 -50.71 0.48
N LEU A 111 38.67 -51.21 -0.56
CA LEU A 111 38.19 -50.36 -1.65
C LEU A 111 37.01 -49.51 -1.19
N LYS A 112 37.17 -48.19 -1.30
CA LYS A 112 36.19 -47.18 -0.87
C LYS A 112 35.44 -46.54 -2.01
N ILE A 113 36.08 -46.40 -3.17
CA ILE A 113 35.57 -45.62 -4.28
C ILE A 113 35.69 -46.44 -5.57
N ILE A 114 34.57 -46.60 -6.27
CA ILE A 114 34.52 -47.09 -7.65
C ILE A 114 33.99 -45.96 -8.53
N LYS A 115 34.78 -45.55 -9.52
CA LYS A 115 34.36 -44.59 -10.55
C LYS A 115 34.43 -45.24 -11.92
N ILE A 116 33.36 -45.11 -12.68
CA ILE A 116 33.26 -45.62 -14.04
C ILE A 116 32.71 -44.49 -14.92
N SER A 117 33.49 -44.06 -15.91
CA SER A 117 33.11 -42.92 -16.74
C SER A 117 33.20 -43.22 -18.22
N GLY A 118 32.14 -42.85 -18.93
CA GLY A 118 31.99 -43.10 -20.36
C GLY A 118 31.91 -44.59 -20.71
N GLY A 119 31.93 -44.85 -22.02
CA GLY A 119 31.85 -46.19 -22.58
C GLY A 119 30.46 -46.84 -22.57
N ASN A 120 30.31 -47.90 -23.36
CA ASN A 120 29.11 -48.71 -23.46
C ASN A 120 29.48 -50.19 -23.33
N ILE A 121 28.93 -50.85 -22.31
CA ILE A 121 29.17 -52.28 -22.05
C ILE A 121 28.13 -53.19 -22.72
N GLY A 122 27.28 -52.61 -23.57
CA GLY A 122 26.24 -53.31 -24.33
C GLY A 122 25.22 -53.95 -23.41
N ASN A 123 25.03 -55.27 -23.53
CA ASN A 123 24.15 -56.02 -22.60
C ASN A 123 24.88 -56.51 -21.35
N GLY A 124 26.07 -55.98 -21.08
CA GLY A 124 26.84 -56.30 -19.88
C GLY A 124 26.21 -55.77 -18.59
N ASN A 125 26.65 -56.35 -17.48
CA ASN A 125 26.15 -56.03 -16.14
C ASN A 125 27.27 -55.48 -15.25
N LEU A 126 26.90 -54.61 -14.30
CA LEU A 126 27.76 -54.23 -13.18
C LEU A 126 27.33 -55.00 -11.93
N THR A 127 28.24 -55.76 -11.35
CA THR A 127 28.02 -56.55 -10.12
C THR A 127 29.05 -56.16 -9.07
N ILE A 128 28.59 -55.72 -7.90
CA ILE A 128 29.43 -55.33 -6.76
C ILE A 128 28.91 -56.06 -5.52
N GLU A 129 29.73 -56.93 -4.94
CA GLU A 129 29.29 -57.83 -3.87
C GLU A 129 30.29 -57.93 -2.72
N ASN A 130 29.79 -57.96 -1.48
CA ASN A 130 30.59 -58.17 -0.26
C ASN A 130 31.71 -57.12 -0.07
N MET A 131 31.35 -55.85 -0.20
CA MET A 131 32.29 -54.71 -0.16
C MET A 131 32.02 -53.85 1.07
N ASN A 132 32.65 -54.19 2.20
CA ASN A 132 32.36 -53.62 3.52
C ASN A 132 33.04 -52.26 3.81
N SER A 133 33.96 -51.83 2.95
CA SER A 133 34.64 -50.53 3.04
C SER A 133 34.15 -49.55 1.96
N LEU A 134 33.24 -49.98 1.09
CA LEU A 134 32.79 -49.17 -0.03
C LEU A 134 31.97 -47.98 0.48
N GLU A 135 32.33 -46.78 0.04
CA GLU A 135 31.70 -45.53 0.44
C GLU A 135 30.96 -44.89 -0.76
N LEU A 136 31.53 -44.96 -1.97
CA LEU A 136 31.01 -44.31 -3.18
C LEU A 136 31.06 -45.23 -4.40
N ILE A 137 29.95 -45.28 -5.13
CA ILE A 137 29.87 -45.76 -6.52
C ILE A 137 29.43 -44.59 -7.40
N ASP A 138 30.23 -44.25 -8.41
CA ASP A 138 29.88 -43.26 -9.42
C ASP A 138 30.07 -43.86 -10.81
N SER A 139 28.97 -44.08 -11.52
CA SER A 139 28.97 -44.74 -12.82
C SER A 139 28.20 -43.92 -13.86
N SER A 140 28.82 -43.74 -15.01
CA SER A 140 28.17 -43.21 -16.22
C SER A 140 28.34 -44.09 -17.44
N MET A 141 28.30 -45.41 -17.20
CA MET A 141 28.51 -46.41 -18.23
C MET A 141 27.19 -46.88 -18.86
N GLY A 142 27.23 -47.36 -20.10
CA GLY A 142 26.08 -47.99 -20.74
C GLY A 142 25.69 -49.38 -20.17
N ALA A 143 25.39 -49.51 -18.86
CA ALA A 143 24.99 -50.78 -18.23
C ALA A 143 23.47 -51.01 -18.28
N ASN A 144 23.05 -52.23 -18.63
CA ASN A 144 21.63 -52.63 -18.66
C ASN A 144 21.12 -53.16 -17.30
N SER A 145 21.98 -53.83 -16.53
CA SER A 145 21.64 -54.33 -15.19
C SER A 145 22.74 -53.99 -14.20
N VAL A 146 22.34 -53.59 -13.00
CA VAL A 146 23.23 -53.25 -11.89
C VAL A 146 22.81 -54.04 -10.66
N ASN A 147 23.75 -54.76 -10.07
CA ASN A 147 23.54 -55.60 -8.89
C ASN A 147 24.53 -55.22 -7.79
N ILE A 148 24.04 -54.62 -6.70
CA ILE A 148 24.84 -54.19 -5.56
C ILE A 148 24.33 -54.93 -4.32
N ILE A 149 25.13 -55.84 -3.78
CA ILE A 149 24.71 -56.74 -2.69
C ILE A 149 25.71 -56.74 -1.53
N ASN A 150 25.23 -56.69 -0.29
CA ASN A 150 26.06 -56.77 0.92
C ASN A 150 27.22 -55.76 0.88
N THR A 151 26.90 -54.48 0.75
CA THR A 151 27.91 -53.42 0.71
C THR A 151 27.63 -52.35 1.74
N SER A 152 28.67 -51.62 2.15
CA SER A 152 28.58 -50.49 3.08
C SER A 152 28.36 -49.15 2.37
N VAL A 153 27.98 -49.15 1.08
CA VAL A 153 27.98 -47.95 0.24
C VAL A 153 27.09 -46.85 0.84
N ASN A 154 27.64 -45.63 0.91
CA ASN A 154 26.95 -44.47 1.46
C ASN A 154 26.30 -43.62 0.35
N GLU A 155 26.93 -43.59 -0.83
CA GLU A 155 26.48 -42.80 -1.97
C GLU A 155 26.61 -43.58 -3.28
N MET A 156 25.55 -43.57 -4.08
CA MET A 156 25.53 -44.16 -5.42
C MET A 156 25.06 -43.13 -6.45
N ARG A 157 25.76 -43.04 -7.57
CA ARG A 157 25.39 -42.19 -8.71
C ARG A 157 25.46 -42.98 -10.01
N PHE A 158 24.34 -43.07 -10.70
CA PHE A 158 24.17 -43.75 -11.98
C PHE A 158 23.59 -42.75 -13.00
N ASN A 159 24.47 -42.04 -13.72
CA ASN A 159 24.06 -41.03 -14.69
C ASN A 159 24.29 -41.53 -16.12
N ASN A 160 23.30 -41.46 -17.01
CA ASN A 160 23.44 -41.97 -18.39
C ASN A 160 23.71 -43.48 -18.47
N ASN A 161 23.13 -44.27 -17.57
CA ASN A 161 23.17 -45.72 -17.65
C ASN A 161 21.79 -46.20 -18.12
N PRO A 162 21.63 -46.95 -19.23
CA PRO A 162 20.34 -47.48 -19.69
C PRO A 162 19.86 -48.66 -18.83
N ILE A 163 19.85 -48.48 -17.51
CA ILE A 163 19.52 -49.51 -16.53
C ILE A 163 18.05 -49.88 -16.71
N HIS A 164 17.78 -51.17 -16.86
CA HIS A 164 16.42 -51.73 -16.82
C HIS A 164 16.15 -52.40 -15.47
N HIS A 165 17.21 -52.94 -14.84
CA HIS A 165 17.13 -53.66 -13.57
C HIS A 165 18.21 -53.17 -12.60
N LEU A 166 17.79 -52.70 -11.43
CA LEU A 166 18.66 -52.34 -10.31
C LEU A 166 18.29 -53.19 -9.10
N ASN A 167 19.25 -53.95 -8.58
CA ASN A 167 19.08 -54.76 -7.37
C ASN A 167 19.96 -54.21 -6.25
N LEU A 168 19.36 -53.87 -5.10
CA LEU A 168 19.99 -53.23 -3.94
C LEU A 168 19.80 -54.06 -2.66
N ALA A 169 20.19 -55.34 -2.67
CA ALA A 169 19.97 -56.22 -1.53
C ALA A 169 20.99 -55.97 -0.40
N ASN A 170 20.51 -55.88 0.84
CA ASN A 170 21.33 -55.74 2.06
C ASN A 170 22.31 -54.55 2.02
N ILE A 171 21.81 -53.37 1.65
CA ILE A 171 22.55 -52.10 1.75
C ILE A 171 21.94 -51.33 2.93
N SER A 172 22.66 -51.20 4.04
CA SER A 172 22.12 -50.56 5.26
C SER A 172 22.60 -49.13 5.48
N ASN A 173 23.63 -48.70 4.75
CA ASN A 173 24.33 -47.42 4.98
C ASN A 173 24.03 -46.35 3.93
N LEU A 174 23.17 -46.64 2.95
CA LEU A 174 22.91 -45.73 1.85
C LEU A 174 22.26 -44.43 2.35
N LYS A 175 22.93 -43.31 2.12
CA LYS A 175 22.45 -41.96 2.46
C LYS A 175 22.02 -41.17 1.24
N LYS A 176 22.64 -41.43 0.09
CA LYS A 176 22.40 -40.69 -1.15
C LYS A 176 22.33 -41.59 -2.36
N ILE A 177 21.31 -41.38 -3.20
CA ILE A 177 21.20 -42.08 -4.47
C ILE A 177 20.84 -41.13 -5.60
N GLY A 178 21.60 -41.20 -6.69
CA GLY A 178 21.37 -40.49 -7.93
C GLY A 178 21.18 -41.47 -9.08
N ILE A 179 20.07 -41.40 -9.80
CA ILE A 179 19.81 -42.20 -11.01
C ILE A 179 19.21 -41.28 -12.07
N SER A 180 19.92 -41.08 -13.18
CA SER A 180 19.42 -40.26 -14.28
C SER A 180 19.63 -40.90 -15.63
N ASN A 181 18.72 -40.57 -16.56
CA ASN A 181 18.75 -41.06 -17.95
C ASN A 181 18.85 -42.59 -18.03
N SER A 182 18.04 -43.29 -17.23
CA SER A 182 17.89 -44.76 -17.21
C SER A 182 16.55 -45.21 -17.81
N ASN A 183 16.44 -46.52 -18.07
CA ASN A 183 15.25 -47.18 -18.63
C ASN A 183 14.47 -47.97 -17.55
N ILE A 184 14.60 -47.58 -16.28
CA ILE A 184 13.95 -48.24 -15.15
C ILE A 184 12.47 -47.84 -15.16
N GLN A 185 11.57 -48.82 -15.31
CA GLN A 185 10.13 -48.58 -15.26
C GLN A 185 9.60 -48.47 -13.81
N ASN A 186 10.12 -49.29 -12.90
CA ASN A 186 9.78 -49.29 -11.48
C ASN A 186 11.05 -49.43 -10.66
N LEU A 187 11.17 -48.63 -9.61
CA LEU A 187 12.35 -48.62 -8.75
C LEU A 187 11.95 -48.92 -7.30
N ASP A 188 12.59 -49.92 -6.70
CA ASP A 188 12.40 -50.24 -5.28
C ASP A 188 13.59 -49.73 -4.47
N LEU A 189 13.32 -48.78 -3.58
CA LEU A 189 14.28 -48.24 -2.60
C LEU A 189 13.85 -48.52 -1.17
N SER A 190 12.91 -49.45 -0.96
CA SER A 190 12.41 -49.73 0.39
C SER A 190 13.49 -50.21 1.35
N ASN A 191 13.31 -49.89 2.64
CA ASN A 191 14.16 -50.27 3.77
C ASN A 191 15.56 -49.62 3.77
N GLN A 192 15.70 -48.47 3.12
CA GLN A 192 16.89 -47.63 3.15
C GLN A 192 16.73 -46.57 4.24
N ASN A 193 16.74 -47.00 5.50
CA ASN A 193 16.38 -46.16 6.66
C ASN A 193 17.28 -44.92 6.86
N LEU A 194 18.49 -44.91 6.28
CA LEU A 194 19.44 -43.79 6.34
C LEU A 194 19.42 -42.90 5.09
N LEU A 195 18.53 -43.17 4.12
CA LEU A 195 18.44 -42.42 2.88
C LEU A 195 17.91 -41.01 3.13
N GLU A 196 18.74 -39.99 2.86
CA GLU A 196 18.43 -38.58 3.11
C GLU A 196 18.22 -37.78 1.82
N ASP A 197 18.95 -38.13 0.75
CA ASP A 197 19.00 -37.37 -0.52
C ASP A 197 18.79 -38.29 -1.72
N VAL A 198 17.68 -38.10 -2.43
CA VAL A 198 17.27 -38.92 -3.56
C VAL A 198 17.14 -38.04 -4.81
N SER A 199 17.85 -38.39 -5.87
CA SER A 199 17.81 -37.68 -7.15
C SER A 199 17.59 -38.67 -8.31
N ILE A 200 16.33 -38.88 -8.69
CA ILE A 200 15.93 -39.79 -9.76
C ILE A 200 15.28 -38.98 -10.88
N GLY A 201 16.09 -38.23 -11.63
CA GLY A 201 15.61 -37.29 -12.65
C GLY A 201 15.82 -37.79 -14.08
N GLY A 202 14.88 -37.51 -14.99
CA GLY A 202 15.07 -37.76 -16.42
C GLY A 202 14.97 -39.24 -16.84
N ASN A 203 14.17 -40.04 -16.14
CA ASN A 203 13.90 -41.43 -16.52
C ASN A 203 12.54 -41.50 -17.23
N SER A 204 12.58 -41.46 -18.56
CA SER A 204 11.40 -41.23 -19.42
C SER A 204 10.29 -42.28 -19.33
N VAL A 205 10.58 -43.45 -18.74
CA VAL A 205 9.67 -44.59 -18.56
C VAL A 205 9.34 -44.91 -17.10
N LEU A 206 9.90 -44.19 -16.13
CA LEU A 206 9.73 -44.49 -14.71
C LEU A 206 8.33 -44.08 -14.22
N THR A 207 7.53 -45.06 -13.79
CA THR A 207 6.13 -44.88 -13.38
C THR A 207 5.90 -45.02 -11.88
N ALA A 208 6.79 -45.68 -11.14
CA ALA A 208 6.68 -45.83 -9.69
C ALA A 208 8.05 -45.92 -9.00
N VAL A 209 8.13 -45.36 -7.78
CA VAL A 209 9.25 -45.54 -6.86
C VAL A 209 8.70 -45.95 -5.49
N ASN A 210 9.24 -47.00 -4.91
CA ASN A 210 8.84 -47.50 -3.59
C ASN A 210 9.80 -46.98 -2.51
N PHE A 211 9.28 -46.22 -1.56
CA PHE A 211 10.01 -45.68 -0.39
C PHE A 211 9.53 -46.27 0.95
N THR A 212 8.95 -47.46 0.92
CA THR A 212 8.41 -48.10 2.13
C THR A 212 9.50 -48.29 3.18
N ASN A 213 9.24 -47.90 4.41
CA ASN A 213 10.16 -47.90 5.56
C ASN A 213 11.35 -46.92 5.48
N ASP A 214 11.42 -46.07 4.46
CA ASP A 214 12.46 -45.04 4.38
C ASP A 214 12.07 -43.83 5.24
N ILE A 215 12.66 -43.74 6.42
CA ILE A 215 12.24 -42.79 7.47
C ILE A 215 13.05 -41.48 7.50
N SER A 216 14.12 -41.35 6.71
CA SER A 216 15.11 -40.26 6.85
C SER A 216 15.17 -39.27 5.67
N ILE A 217 14.29 -39.41 4.66
CA ILE A 217 14.34 -38.61 3.43
C ILE A 217 14.09 -37.13 3.75
N LYS A 218 15.04 -36.27 3.34
CA LYS A 218 14.96 -34.80 3.49
C LYS A 218 14.87 -34.10 2.14
N LYS A 219 15.49 -34.66 1.09
CA LYS A 219 15.54 -34.08 -0.25
C LYS A 219 15.15 -35.12 -1.29
N LEU A 220 14.20 -34.75 -2.13
CA LEU A 220 13.63 -35.64 -3.13
C LEU A 220 13.48 -34.93 -4.47
N ASN A 221 14.33 -35.27 -5.44
CA ASN A 221 14.21 -34.83 -6.82
C ASN A 221 13.80 -36.00 -7.70
N LEU A 222 12.59 -35.96 -8.23
CA LEU A 222 11.96 -36.96 -9.08
C LEU A 222 11.47 -36.33 -10.40
N ASN A 223 12.15 -35.29 -10.88
CA ASN A 223 11.69 -34.55 -12.05
C ASN A 223 11.84 -35.32 -13.37
N ASN A 224 11.07 -34.94 -14.39
CA ASN A 224 11.15 -35.51 -15.74
C ASN A 224 11.01 -37.05 -15.78
N ASN A 225 9.95 -37.57 -15.15
CA ASN A 225 9.58 -38.99 -15.17
C ASN A 225 8.12 -39.16 -15.66
N LYS A 226 7.49 -40.29 -15.32
CA LYS A 226 6.07 -40.60 -15.59
C LYS A 226 5.31 -40.94 -14.30
N LEU A 227 5.73 -40.38 -13.17
CA LEU A 227 5.11 -40.61 -11.88
C LEU A 227 3.73 -39.92 -11.82
N SER A 228 2.76 -40.58 -11.20
CA SER A 228 1.42 -40.02 -10.97
C SER A 228 1.05 -39.98 -9.49
N ASN A 229 1.85 -40.61 -8.63
CA ASN A 229 1.69 -40.63 -7.19
C ASN A 229 3.05 -40.68 -6.50
N LEU A 230 3.06 -40.34 -5.21
CA LEU A 230 4.20 -40.44 -4.33
C LEU A 230 3.69 -40.76 -2.92
N SER A 231 4.31 -41.75 -2.28
CA SER A 231 4.07 -42.09 -0.88
C SER A 231 5.41 -42.16 -0.15
N LEU A 232 5.47 -41.54 1.02
CA LEU A 232 6.65 -41.48 1.87
C LEU A 232 6.25 -41.91 3.29
N THR A 233 7.15 -42.60 3.98
CA THR A 233 6.91 -43.07 5.35
C THR A 233 6.87 -41.92 6.35
N ASN A 234 7.70 -40.89 6.18
CA ASN A 234 7.74 -39.72 7.07
C ASN A 234 7.82 -38.38 6.30
N PRO A 235 6.71 -37.91 5.70
CA PRO A 235 6.67 -36.66 4.93
C PRO A 235 7.11 -35.42 5.73
N SER A 236 6.98 -35.45 7.06
CA SER A 236 7.25 -34.28 7.92
C SER A 236 8.71 -33.85 7.96
N LEU A 237 9.64 -34.75 7.63
CA LEU A 237 11.09 -34.47 7.55
C LEU A 237 11.55 -33.95 6.18
N VAL A 238 10.69 -34.01 5.16
CA VAL A 238 11.05 -33.58 3.80
C VAL A 238 11.14 -32.06 3.76
N GLU A 239 12.31 -31.55 3.41
CA GLU A 239 12.57 -30.12 3.28
C GLU A 239 12.41 -29.65 1.83
N ASN A 240 12.81 -30.47 0.85
CA ASN A 240 12.78 -30.10 -0.56
C ASN A 240 12.21 -31.23 -1.40
N ILE A 241 11.22 -30.91 -2.23
CA ILE A 241 10.67 -31.83 -3.22
C ILE A 241 10.60 -31.18 -4.60
N ASN A 242 11.09 -31.91 -5.59
CA ASN A 242 10.90 -31.59 -7.00
C ASN A 242 10.26 -32.80 -7.70
N ILE A 243 9.01 -32.65 -8.12
CA ILE A 243 8.24 -33.61 -8.92
C ILE A 243 7.85 -33.01 -10.28
N GLY A 244 8.56 -31.99 -10.75
CA GLY A 244 8.26 -31.32 -12.01
C GLY A 244 8.32 -32.26 -13.22
N SER A 245 7.56 -31.96 -14.27
CA SER A 245 7.48 -32.76 -15.50
C SER A 245 7.11 -34.22 -15.23
N ASN A 246 5.95 -34.43 -14.61
CA ASN A 246 5.38 -35.76 -14.29
C ASN A 246 3.88 -35.79 -14.68
N LEU A 247 3.10 -36.71 -14.11
CA LEU A 247 1.69 -36.93 -14.38
C LEU A 247 0.83 -36.79 -13.11
N PHE A 248 1.25 -36.00 -12.12
CA PHE A 248 0.49 -35.80 -10.89
C PHE A 248 -0.78 -34.99 -11.15
N GLN A 249 -1.93 -35.52 -10.72
CA GLN A 249 -3.21 -34.81 -10.74
C GLN A 249 -3.61 -34.28 -9.36
N ASN A 250 -3.12 -34.91 -8.30
CA ASN A 250 -3.35 -34.53 -6.91
C ASN A 250 -2.08 -34.71 -6.10
N PHE A 251 -1.88 -33.87 -5.07
CA PHE A 251 -0.79 -34.01 -4.12
C PHE A 251 -1.23 -33.52 -2.74
N ASN A 252 -1.23 -34.40 -1.75
CA ASN A 252 -1.65 -34.05 -0.39
C ASN A 252 -0.46 -33.51 0.43
N LEU A 253 -0.50 -32.22 0.75
CA LEU A 253 0.54 -31.51 1.48
C LEU A 253 0.35 -31.49 3.01
N SER A 254 -0.76 -32.03 3.53
CA SER A 254 -1.13 -31.91 4.97
C SER A 254 -0.10 -32.47 5.96
N SER A 255 0.75 -33.42 5.55
CA SER A 255 1.79 -34.03 6.40
C SER A 255 3.20 -33.47 6.17
N TYR A 256 3.38 -32.53 5.23
CA TYR A 256 4.68 -31.99 4.84
C TYR A 256 5.05 -30.71 5.64
N THR A 257 5.00 -30.80 6.97
CA THR A 257 5.18 -29.63 7.86
C THR A 257 6.59 -29.03 7.84
N GLY A 258 7.61 -29.80 7.44
CA GLY A 258 9.01 -29.36 7.30
C GLY A 258 9.38 -28.77 5.94
N LEU A 259 8.42 -28.70 5.00
CA LEU A 259 8.69 -28.39 3.61
C LEU A 259 9.07 -26.93 3.38
N LYS A 260 10.23 -26.70 2.77
CA LYS A 260 10.81 -25.38 2.45
C LYS A 260 10.72 -25.06 0.95
N ILE A 261 10.87 -26.05 0.08
CA ILE A 261 10.80 -25.88 -1.38
C ILE A 261 9.89 -26.94 -2.00
N PHE A 262 8.90 -26.49 -2.76
CA PHE A 262 8.00 -27.35 -3.54
C PHE A 262 8.06 -26.98 -5.02
N GLU A 263 8.55 -27.89 -5.86
CA GLU A 263 8.58 -27.74 -7.32
C GLU A 263 7.74 -28.84 -7.96
N ALA A 264 6.65 -28.47 -8.61
CA ALA A 264 5.73 -29.38 -9.28
C ALA A 264 5.22 -28.84 -10.62
N SER A 265 6.02 -28.00 -11.27
CA SER A 265 5.73 -27.45 -12.59
C SER A 265 5.56 -28.55 -13.65
N TYR A 266 4.76 -28.31 -14.69
CA TYR A 266 4.48 -29.29 -15.75
C TYR A 266 3.87 -30.59 -15.22
N ASN A 267 2.76 -30.48 -14.50
CA ASN A 267 1.92 -31.58 -14.05
C ASN A 267 0.45 -31.32 -14.45
N GLN A 268 -0.50 -32.05 -13.86
CA GLN A 268 -1.93 -31.94 -14.10
C GLN A 268 -2.68 -31.58 -12.80
N LEU A 269 -2.02 -30.89 -11.86
CA LEU A 269 -2.57 -30.58 -10.54
C LEU A 269 -3.72 -29.59 -10.64
N THR A 270 -4.82 -29.84 -9.93
CA THR A 270 -6.03 -29.00 -9.96
C THR A 270 -6.23 -28.11 -8.74
N ASN A 271 -5.71 -28.50 -7.59
CA ASN A 271 -5.75 -27.75 -6.34
C ASN A 271 -4.59 -28.16 -5.43
N LEU A 272 -4.15 -27.24 -4.57
CA LEU A 272 -3.14 -27.49 -3.55
C LEU A 272 -3.43 -26.68 -2.29
N ASP A 273 -3.15 -27.28 -1.14
CA ASP A 273 -3.30 -26.65 0.17
C ASP A 273 -1.96 -26.60 0.92
N PHE A 274 -1.40 -25.41 1.09
CA PHE A 274 -0.14 -25.17 1.79
C PHE A 274 -0.33 -24.81 3.28
N SER A 275 -1.55 -24.94 3.82
CA SER A 275 -1.87 -24.53 5.19
C SER A 275 -1.04 -25.23 6.27
N ALA A 276 -0.60 -26.48 6.03
CA ALA A 276 0.27 -27.22 6.94
C ALA A 276 1.78 -26.91 6.76
N CYS A 277 2.16 -26.28 5.64
CA CYS A 277 3.55 -26.04 5.24
C CYS A 277 4.06 -24.70 5.79
N SER A 278 4.10 -24.52 7.10
CA SER A 278 4.35 -23.21 7.74
C SER A 278 5.75 -22.62 7.46
N VAL A 279 6.73 -23.45 7.11
CA VAL A 279 8.11 -23.04 6.81
C VAL A 279 8.42 -22.95 5.31
N ILE A 280 7.40 -23.04 4.45
CA ILE A 280 7.57 -22.99 2.99
C ILE A 280 8.16 -21.64 2.56
N ASN A 281 9.21 -21.69 1.73
CA ASN A 281 9.92 -20.52 1.24
C ASN A 281 9.76 -20.29 -0.26
N SER A 282 9.71 -21.35 -1.06
CA SER A 282 9.62 -21.25 -2.52
C SER A 282 8.67 -22.30 -3.10
N ILE A 283 7.77 -21.85 -3.97
CA ILE A 283 6.76 -22.66 -4.65
C ILE A 283 6.84 -22.42 -6.15
N TYR A 284 6.98 -23.50 -6.93
CA TYR A 284 7.02 -23.51 -8.38
C TYR A 284 5.94 -24.46 -8.92
N LEU A 285 4.92 -23.92 -9.57
CA LEU A 285 3.70 -24.63 -10.00
C LEU A 285 3.31 -24.29 -11.44
N GLU A 286 4.24 -23.80 -12.25
CA GLU A 286 3.95 -23.37 -13.61
C GLU A 286 3.43 -24.53 -14.48
N ASN A 287 2.52 -24.25 -15.41
CA ASN A 287 1.95 -25.24 -16.34
C ASN A 287 1.26 -26.40 -15.60
N ASN A 288 0.20 -26.06 -14.87
CA ASN A 288 -0.72 -27.00 -14.23
C ASN A 288 -2.17 -26.64 -14.60
N LEU A 289 -3.15 -27.24 -13.92
CA LEU A 289 -4.58 -26.99 -14.08
C LEU A 289 -5.18 -26.40 -12.80
N LEU A 290 -4.40 -25.60 -12.05
CA LEU A 290 -4.81 -25.13 -10.73
C LEU A 290 -5.96 -24.14 -10.80
N ASN A 291 -7.03 -24.44 -10.07
CA ASN A 291 -8.22 -23.57 -9.94
C ASN A 291 -8.24 -22.88 -8.57
N SER A 292 -7.56 -23.43 -7.57
CA SER A 292 -7.48 -22.91 -6.21
C SER A 292 -6.16 -23.23 -5.53
N LEU A 293 -5.67 -22.28 -4.73
CA LEU A 293 -4.52 -22.41 -3.83
C LEU A 293 -4.90 -21.85 -2.47
N THR A 294 -4.58 -22.58 -1.41
CA THR A 294 -4.84 -22.13 -0.03
C THR A 294 -3.55 -22.00 0.78
N PHE A 295 -3.52 -20.95 1.60
CA PHE A 295 -2.42 -20.59 2.49
C PHE A 295 -2.98 -20.33 3.90
N ASN A 296 -2.14 -20.44 4.92
CA ASN A 296 -2.49 -20.13 6.31
C ASN A 296 -1.34 -19.36 6.97
N ASN A 297 -1.26 -18.06 6.69
CA ASN A 297 -0.16 -17.18 7.12
C ASN A 297 1.24 -17.78 6.85
N ASN A 298 1.53 -18.18 5.61
CA ASN A 298 2.84 -18.69 5.21
C ASN A 298 3.85 -17.54 5.09
N THR A 299 4.23 -16.93 6.21
CA THR A 299 5.05 -15.70 6.27
C THR A 299 6.49 -15.87 5.80
N TYR A 300 6.96 -17.10 5.59
CA TYR A 300 8.32 -17.37 5.07
C TYR A 300 8.37 -17.48 3.54
N LEU A 301 7.21 -17.48 2.86
CA LEU A 301 7.13 -17.63 1.42
C LEU A 301 7.66 -16.36 0.74
N THR A 302 8.74 -16.50 -0.03
CA THR A 302 9.36 -15.38 -0.76
C THR A 302 9.23 -15.52 -2.27
N ARG A 303 8.99 -16.73 -2.80
CA ARG A 303 8.86 -16.99 -4.23
C ARG A 303 7.63 -17.82 -4.55
N LEU A 304 6.79 -17.32 -5.43
CA LEU A 304 5.56 -17.98 -5.86
C LEU A 304 5.41 -17.87 -7.38
N PHE A 305 5.58 -18.98 -8.09
CA PHE A 305 5.44 -19.06 -9.55
C PHE A 305 4.24 -19.93 -9.93
N LEU A 306 3.24 -19.31 -10.54
CA LEU A 306 1.91 -19.86 -10.84
C LEU A 306 1.54 -19.72 -12.33
N LYS A 307 2.50 -19.38 -13.19
CA LYS A 307 2.26 -19.15 -14.61
C LYS A 307 1.55 -20.32 -15.29
N ASN A 308 0.64 -20.04 -16.22
CA ASN A 308 -0.09 -21.05 -17.00
C ASN A 308 -0.90 -21.99 -16.09
N ASN A 309 -1.92 -21.44 -15.43
CA ASN A 309 -2.89 -22.16 -14.60
C ASN A 309 -4.31 -21.61 -14.89
N GLN A 310 -5.30 -21.98 -14.07
CA GLN A 310 -6.72 -21.64 -14.26
C GLN A 310 -7.30 -20.85 -13.06
N LEU A 311 -6.45 -20.15 -12.31
CA LEU A 311 -6.83 -19.45 -11.09
C LEU A 311 -7.76 -18.28 -11.39
N GLN A 312 -8.88 -18.19 -10.69
CA GLN A 312 -9.82 -17.05 -10.76
C GLN A 312 -9.61 -16.03 -9.63
N SER A 313 -9.06 -16.49 -8.50
CA SER A 313 -8.73 -15.68 -7.33
C SER A 313 -7.44 -16.18 -6.69
N LEU A 314 -6.70 -15.28 -6.03
CA LEU A 314 -5.50 -15.60 -5.28
C LEU A 314 -5.44 -14.77 -4.00
N ALA A 315 -5.46 -15.43 -2.84
CA ALA A 315 -5.38 -14.77 -1.53
C ALA A 315 -3.92 -14.44 -1.19
N LEU A 316 -3.52 -13.18 -1.38
CA LEU A 316 -2.14 -12.71 -1.22
C LEU A 316 -1.86 -12.09 0.16
N ASP A 317 -2.90 -11.79 0.93
CA ASP A 317 -2.86 -11.25 2.30
C ASP A 317 -2.24 -12.23 3.31
N GLN A 318 -2.31 -13.54 3.02
CA GLN A 318 -1.74 -14.62 3.82
C GLN A 318 -0.24 -14.87 3.55
N ILE A 319 0.36 -14.17 2.58
CA ILE A 319 1.75 -14.39 2.12
C ILE A 319 2.53 -13.06 2.00
N LYS A 320 2.51 -12.27 3.08
CA LYS A 320 2.96 -10.87 3.12
C LYS A 320 4.43 -10.62 2.71
N TYR A 321 5.29 -11.63 2.78
CA TYR A 321 6.73 -11.52 2.50
C TYR A 321 7.15 -12.01 1.10
N VAL A 322 6.19 -12.24 0.19
CA VAL A 322 6.50 -12.59 -1.20
C VAL A 322 7.33 -11.49 -1.83
N TYR A 323 8.50 -11.87 -2.34
CA TYR A 323 9.43 -11.01 -3.07
C TYR A 323 9.30 -11.19 -4.58
N GLN A 324 9.02 -12.42 -5.05
CA GLN A 324 8.82 -12.77 -6.45
C GLN A 324 7.46 -13.44 -6.64
N LEU A 325 6.62 -12.85 -7.49
CA LEU A 325 5.30 -13.39 -7.84
C LEU A 325 5.15 -13.46 -9.37
N ASP A 326 4.92 -14.64 -9.92
CA ASP A 326 4.44 -14.80 -11.29
C ASP A 326 3.05 -15.45 -11.25
N CYS A 327 2.02 -14.67 -11.51
CA CYS A 327 0.63 -15.12 -11.65
C CYS A 327 0.11 -14.89 -13.08
N SER A 328 1.02 -14.82 -14.05
CA SER A 328 0.68 -14.60 -15.45
C SER A 328 -0.07 -15.79 -16.04
N ASN A 329 -0.80 -15.57 -17.14
CA ASN A 329 -1.52 -16.64 -17.87
C ASN A 329 -2.47 -17.44 -16.96
N ASN A 330 -3.40 -16.73 -16.32
CA ASN A 330 -4.44 -17.27 -15.45
C ASN A 330 -5.79 -16.62 -15.81
N HIS A 331 -6.81 -16.79 -14.96
CA HIS A 331 -8.15 -16.25 -15.12
C HIS A 331 -8.53 -15.28 -13.99
N LEU A 332 -7.54 -14.61 -13.39
CA LEU A 332 -7.73 -13.77 -12.22
C LEU A 332 -8.64 -12.59 -12.54
N THR A 333 -9.64 -12.32 -11.70
CA THR A 333 -10.52 -11.15 -11.84
C THR A 333 -10.04 -9.95 -11.04
N THR A 334 -9.32 -10.20 -9.95
CA THR A 334 -8.75 -9.20 -9.06
C THR A 334 -7.39 -9.67 -8.58
N VAL A 335 -6.43 -8.76 -8.49
CA VAL A 335 -5.14 -8.98 -7.84
C VAL A 335 -4.95 -7.87 -6.82
N ASP A 336 -4.91 -8.23 -5.54
CA ASP A 336 -4.68 -7.31 -4.43
C ASP A 336 -3.31 -7.57 -3.80
N LEU A 337 -2.37 -6.65 -4.02
CA LEU A 337 -1.01 -6.70 -3.49
C LEU A 337 -0.82 -5.75 -2.31
N SER A 338 -1.90 -5.14 -1.79
CA SER A 338 -1.82 -4.10 -0.78
C SER A 338 -1.09 -4.53 0.49
N GLN A 339 -1.06 -5.82 0.81
CA GLN A 339 -0.36 -6.37 1.99
C GLN A 339 1.05 -6.92 1.69
N ASN A 340 1.53 -6.82 0.45
CA ASN A 340 2.79 -7.43 0.00
C ASN A 340 3.91 -6.38 -0.19
N SER A 341 4.26 -5.66 0.87
CA SER A 341 5.25 -4.56 0.85
C SER A 341 6.68 -4.99 0.48
N PHE A 342 6.96 -6.30 0.47
CA PHE A 342 8.26 -6.86 0.09
C PHE A 342 8.37 -7.22 -1.39
N LEU A 343 7.28 -7.12 -2.17
CA LEU A 343 7.25 -7.53 -3.56
C LEU A 343 8.31 -6.76 -4.37
N GLY A 344 9.34 -7.44 -4.85
CA GLY A 344 10.39 -6.84 -5.66
C GLY A 344 10.25 -7.13 -7.14
N LEU A 345 9.54 -8.19 -7.52
CA LEU A 345 9.33 -8.62 -8.90
C LEU A 345 7.94 -9.25 -9.03
N GLY A 346 7.12 -8.76 -9.95
CA GLY A 346 5.76 -9.26 -10.17
C GLY A 346 5.37 -9.35 -11.64
N ASP A 347 4.69 -10.43 -12.03
CA ASP A 347 4.03 -10.54 -13.32
C ASP A 347 2.59 -11.04 -13.16
N CYS A 348 1.63 -10.25 -13.65
CA CYS A 348 0.22 -10.63 -13.75
C CYS A 348 -0.31 -10.53 -15.19
N SER A 349 0.59 -10.53 -16.17
CA SER A 349 0.25 -10.48 -17.60
C SER A 349 -0.63 -11.66 -18.04
N ASN A 350 -1.38 -11.49 -19.13
CA ASN A 350 -2.24 -12.51 -19.73
C ASN A 350 -3.30 -13.04 -18.76
N ASN A 351 -3.90 -12.15 -17.98
CA ASN A 351 -5.13 -12.42 -17.22
C ASN A 351 -6.30 -11.70 -17.92
N PRO A 352 -6.97 -12.32 -18.90
CA PRO A 352 -7.93 -11.63 -19.76
C PRO A 352 -9.20 -11.15 -19.05
N TYR A 353 -9.50 -11.68 -17.86
CA TYR A 353 -10.64 -11.33 -17.04
C TYR A 353 -10.31 -10.38 -15.87
N LEU A 354 -9.04 -9.93 -15.77
CA LEU A 354 -8.60 -9.05 -14.69
C LEU A 354 -9.26 -7.69 -14.84
N LYS A 355 -10.03 -7.28 -13.82
CA LYS A 355 -10.74 -5.98 -13.79
C LYS A 355 -10.10 -4.98 -12.84
N VAL A 356 -9.55 -5.48 -11.72
CA VAL A 356 -9.01 -4.64 -10.65
C VAL A 356 -7.61 -5.12 -10.27
N LEU A 357 -6.66 -4.19 -10.26
CA LEU A 357 -5.30 -4.41 -9.82
C LEU A 357 -4.96 -3.39 -8.72
N ILE A 358 -4.64 -3.88 -7.52
CA ILE A 358 -4.22 -3.02 -6.39
C ILE A 358 -2.73 -3.28 -6.16
N THR A 359 -1.87 -2.33 -6.57
CA THR A 359 -0.42 -2.34 -6.33
C THR A 359 0.00 -1.44 -5.18
N LYS A 360 -0.94 -0.72 -4.54
CA LYS A 360 -0.71 0.18 -3.41
C LYS A 360 -0.22 -0.58 -2.16
N ASN A 361 1.07 -0.90 -2.12
CA ASN A 361 1.69 -1.77 -1.12
C ASN A 361 2.80 -1.07 -0.31
N GLY A 362 2.96 0.24 -0.50
CA GLY A 362 3.94 1.08 0.16
C GLY A 362 5.34 0.99 -0.43
N ARG A 363 5.52 0.32 -1.58
CA ARG A 363 6.81 0.15 -2.24
C ARG A 363 6.78 0.74 -3.64
N ASN A 364 7.69 1.67 -3.92
CA ASN A 364 7.88 2.17 -5.28
C ASN A 364 8.65 1.13 -6.12
N ASN A 365 7.93 0.37 -6.96
CA ASN A 365 8.52 -0.66 -7.81
C ASN A 365 9.25 -0.10 -9.04
N TYR A 366 9.24 1.23 -9.23
CA TYR A 366 9.83 1.93 -10.37
C TYR A 366 11.04 2.80 -9.99
N ALA A 367 11.43 2.82 -8.70
CA ALA A 367 12.48 3.68 -8.16
C ALA A 367 13.86 3.49 -8.83
N THR A 368 14.16 2.31 -9.36
CA THR A 368 15.46 1.98 -9.99
C THR A 368 15.46 2.12 -11.51
N GLY A 369 14.37 2.63 -12.11
CA GLY A 369 14.21 2.71 -13.57
C GLY A 369 14.00 1.37 -14.27
N ALA A 370 13.97 0.26 -13.52
CA ALA A 370 13.58 -1.05 -14.02
C ALA A 370 12.08 -1.24 -13.84
N ASN A 371 11.40 -1.80 -14.85
CA ASN A 371 10.00 -2.19 -14.73
C ASN A 371 9.92 -3.52 -13.97
N LEU A 372 9.77 -3.44 -12.66
CA LEU A 372 9.77 -4.61 -11.77
C LEU A 372 8.37 -5.27 -11.64
N PHE A 373 7.33 -4.66 -12.22
CA PHE A 373 5.96 -5.18 -12.19
C PHE A 373 5.27 -5.08 -13.56
N THR A 374 4.82 -6.21 -14.13
CA THR A 374 4.22 -6.27 -15.47
C THR A 374 2.79 -6.80 -15.48
N PHE A 375 1.97 -6.31 -16.42
CA PHE A 375 0.55 -6.65 -16.56
C PHE A 375 0.06 -6.55 -18.01
N TYR A 376 0.80 -7.10 -18.97
CA TYR A 376 0.41 -7.04 -20.39
C TYR A 376 -0.81 -7.92 -20.70
N ASN A 377 -1.54 -7.61 -21.78
CA ASN A 377 -2.67 -8.42 -22.26
C ASN A 377 -3.75 -8.66 -21.19
N VAL A 378 -4.25 -7.56 -20.62
CA VAL A 378 -5.34 -7.51 -19.62
C VAL A 378 -6.50 -6.63 -20.14
N PRO A 379 -7.16 -7.03 -21.25
CA PRO A 379 -8.11 -6.18 -21.98
C PRO A 379 -9.35 -5.75 -21.19
N GLN A 380 -9.70 -6.45 -20.09
CA GLN A 380 -10.83 -6.11 -19.23
C GLN A 380 -10.44 -5.29 -18.00
N LEU A 381 -9.18 -4.83 -17.91
CA LEU A 381 -8.73 -4.02 -16.78
C LEU A 381 -9.52 -2.71 -16.78
N GLN A 382 -10.10 -2.38 -15.63
CA GLN A 382 -10.90 -1.18 -15.42
C GLN A 382 -10.23 -0.25 -14.43
N TYR A 383 -9.51 -0.81 -13.46
CA TYR A 383 -9.01 -0.05 -12.33
C TYR A 383 -7.64 -0.53 -11.86
N ILE A 384 -6.72 0.43 -11.70
CA ILE A 384 -5.44 0.26 -11.02
C ILE A 384 -5.37 1.24 -9.85
N CYS A 385 -5.17 0.71 -8.66
CA CYS A 385 -4.80 1.51 -7.49
C CYS A 385 -3.33 1.33 -7.14
N CYS A 386 -2.58 2.42 -7.11
CA CYS A 386 -1.14 2.38 -6.87
C CYS A 386 -0.68 3.33 -5.78
N ASP A 387 0.61 3.22 -5.43
CA ASP A 387 1.26 4.23 -4.60
C ASP A 387 1.47 5.54 -5.39
N PRO A 388 1.45 6.72 -4.73
CA PRO A 388 1.57 8.01 -5.41
C PRO A 388 2.81 8.14 -6.31
N GLU A 389 3.92 7.52 -5.91
CA GLU A 389 5.19 7.51 -6.65
C GLU A 389 5.12 6.70 -7.96
N GLU A 390 4.17 5.76 -8.07
CA GLU A 390 4.01 4.88 -9.23
C GLU A 390 3.01 5.44 -10.26
N LEU A 391 2.18 6.40 -9.85
CA LEU A 391 1.04 6.90 -10.62
C LEU A 391 1.42 7.30 -12.06
N PHE A 392 2.51 8.05 -12.22
CA PHE A 392 2.99 8.49 -13.53
C PHE A 392 3.40 7.31 -14.43
N TYR A 393 4.13 6.33 -13.89
CA TYR A 393 4.64 5.18 -14.62
C TYR A 393 3.50 4.26 -15.07
N LEU A 394 2.57 3.97 -14.16
CA LEU A 394 1.43 3.10 -14.45
C LEU A 394 0.44 3.76 -15.41
N SER A 395 0.20 5.07 -15.29
CA SER A 395 -0.61 5.81 -16.27
C SER A 395 0.02 5.79 -17.67
N SER A 396 1.35 5.92 -17.74
CA SER A 396 2.10 5.82 -19.00
C SER A 396 2.04 4.40 -19.59
N ALA A 397 2.13 3.36 -18.75
CA ALA A 397 2.02 1.96 -19.16
C ALA A 397 0.62 1.63 -19.70
N VAL A 398 -0.45 2.08 -19.01
CA VAL A 398 -1.84 1.94 -19.47
C VAL A 398 -2.04 2.61 -20.82
N SER A 399 -1.49 3.82 -20.99
CA SER A 399 -1.57 4.57 -22.25
C SER A 399 -0.83 3.85 -23.38
N SER A 400 0.37 3.32 -23.14
CA SER A 400 1.15 2.60 -24.15
C SER A 400 0.53 1.25 -24.54
N MET A 401 -0.27 0.66 -23.66
CA MET A 401 -1.03 -0.56 -23.92
C MET A 401 -2.41 -0.31 -24.57
N ASN A 402 -2.78 0.94 -24.87
CA ASN A 402 -4.09 1.34 -25.43
C ASN A 402 -5.28 0.89 -24.55
N LEU A 403 -5.11 0.84 -23.23
CA LEU A 403 -6.17 0.50 -22.29
C LEU A 403 -7.00 1.75 -21.95
N THR A 404 -7.88 2.16 -22.87
CA THR A 404 -8.60 3.46 -22.80
C THR A 404 -9.64 3.55 -21.68
N ASN A 405 -10.09 2.41 -21.14
CA ASN A 405 -11.12 2.34 -20.10
C ASN A 405 -10.53 2.08 -18.70
N THR A 406 -9.20 2.02 -18.59
CA THR A 406 -8.53 1.76 -17.32
C THR A 406 -8.24 3.07 -16.60
N VAL A 407 -8.73 3.17 -15.37
CA VAL A 407 -8.41 4.28 -14.46
C VAL A 407 -7.19 3.90 -13.64
N VAL A 408 -6.21 4.79 -13.57
CA VAL A 408 -5.08 4.68 -12.64
C VAL A 408 -5.16 5.81 -11.64
N ASN A 409 -5.30 5.50 -10.36
CA ASN A 409 -5.22 6.49 -9.31
C ASN A 409 -4.68 5.87 -8.00
N THR A 410 -4.68 6.64 -6.92
CA THR A 410 -4.09 6.25 -5.63
C THR A 410 -5.13 5.85 -4.56
N TYR A 411 -6.42 5.78 -4.91
CA TYR A 411 -7.58 5.72 -4.02
C TYR A 411 -8.34 4.38 -4.10
N CYS A 412 -7.81 3.32 -3.47
CA CYS A 412 -8.52 2.04 -3.30
C CYS A 412 -8.93 1.75 -1.86
N SER A 413 -8.34 2.43 -0.89
CA SER A 413 -8.77 2.40 0.50
C SER A 413 -8.34 3.68 1.19
N PHE A 414 -9.03 4.02 2.29
CA PHE A 414 -8.65 5.16 3.14
C PHE A 414 -7.39 4.87 3.94
N THR A 415 -7.06 3.58 4.09
CA THR A 415 -5.84 3.06 4.72
C THR A 415 -4.66 3.08 3.74
N PRO A 416 -3.45 3.45 4.19
CA PRO A 416 -2.23 3.24 3.41
C PRO A 416 -2.04 1.76 3.04
N GLY A 417 -1.32 1.53 1.94
CA GLY A 417 -0.81 0.20 1.60
C GLY A 417 0.20 -0.32 2.63
N GLY A 418 0.40 -1.63 2.64
CA GLY A 418 1.36 -2.32 3.50
C GLY A 418 0.81 -2.71 4.87
N THR A 419 1.72 -2.96 5.82
CA THR A 419 1.37 -3.21 7.22
C THR A 419 1.09 -1.87 7.91
N PHE A 420 -0.14 -1.66 8.36
CA PHE A 420 -0.53 -0.43 9.05
C PHE A 420 -1.05 -0.72 10.47
N TYR A 421 -0.98 0.30 11.31
CA TYR A 421 -1.50 0.33 12.67
C TYR A 421 -2.42 1.56 12.81
N THR A 422 -3.32 1.56 13.78
CA THR A 422 -4.29 2.63 13.95
C THR A 422 -4.06 3.35 15.27
N ILE A 423 -4.02 4.68 15.22
CA ILE A 423 -4.12 5.54 16.41
C ILE A 423 -5.48 6.22 16.35
N GLN A 424 -6.27 6.07 17.40
CA GLN A 424 -7.63 6.61 17.46
C GLN A 424 -7.89 7.26 18.81
N GLY A 425 -8.92 8.08 18.89
CA GLY A 425 -9.31 8.70 20.15
C GLY A 425 -10.29 9.84 19.98
N ASN A 426 -10.41 10.64 21.03
CA ASN A 426 -11.31 11.76 21.12
C ASN A 426 -10.66 12.95 21.84
N ILE A 427 -11.16 14.15 21.58
CA ILE A 427 -10.82 15.34 22.35
C ILE A 427 -12.07 15.99 22.98
N LYS A 428 -11.95 16.32 24.26
CA LYS A 428 -13.03 16.96 25.03
C LYS A 428 -12.56 18.23 25.74
N TYR A 429 -13.53 19.06 26.10
CA TYR A 429 -13.34 20.24 26.93
C TYR A 429 -13.90 20.02 28.32
N ASP A 430 -12.99 19.98 29.30
CA ASP A 430 -13.29 19.89 30.72
C ASP A 430 -13.78 21.25 31.23
N SER A 431 -15.09 21.39 31.29
CA SER A 431 -15.75 22.65 31.65
C SER A 431 -15.89 22.87 33.16
N ASN A 432 -15.80 21.80 33.96
CA ASN A 432 -16.01 21.82 35.41
C ASN A 432 -14.71 21.55 36.20
N ASN A 433 -13.58 21.39 35.51
CA ASN A 433 -12.26 21.05 36.04
C ASN A 433 -12.21 19.72 36.81
N ASN A 434 -12.96 18.70 36.40
CA ASN A 434 -12.95 17.36 37.00
C ASN A 434 -12.16 16.32 36.19
N GLY A 435 -11.50 16.76 35.09
CA GLY A 435 -10.85 15.92 34.09
C GLY A 435 -11.84 15.42 33.04
N CYS A 436 -11.40 15.32 31.78
CA CYS A 436 -12.30 14.97 30.67
C CYS A 436 -13.00 13.61 30.83
N ASP A 437 -14.29 13.66 31.19
CA ASP A 437 -15.16 12.51 31.41
C ASP A 437 -16.19 12.36 30.27
N ASN A 438 -17.14 11.42 30.41
CA ASN A 438 -18.13 11.15 29.36
C ASN A 438 -19.16 12.27 29.17
N ASN A 439 -19.37 13.12 30.17
CA ASN A 439 -20.32 14.22 30.15
C ASN A 439 -19.73 15.51 29.56
N ASP A 440 -18.41 15.57 29.38
CA ASP A 440 -17.76 16.74 28.80
C ASP A 440 -18.03 16.90 27.31
N VAL A 441 -18.03 18.17 26.88
CA VAL A 441 -18.32 18.56 25.50
C VAL A 441 -17.18 18.14 24.60
N ASN A 442 -17.50 17.46 23.51
CA ASN A 442 -16.51 17.11 22.49
C ASN A 442 -16.04 18.35 21.73
N LYS A 443 -14.74 18.46 21.47
CA LYS A 443 -14.19 19.50 20.59
C LYS A 443 -14.28 19.04 19.13
N ALA A 444 -15.33 19.46 18.44
CA ALA A 444 -15.47 19.26 17.01
C ALA A 444 -14.30 19.86 16.21
N PHE A 445 -13.91 19.19 15.13
CA PHE A 445 -12.94 19.68 14.14
C PHE A 445 -11.58 20.10 14.72
N GLN A 446 -11.13 19.43 15.80
CA GLN A 446 -9.81 19.67 16.35
C GLN A 446 -8.71 19.20 15.38
N LYS A 447 -7.74 20.09 15.10
CA LYS A 447 -6.57 19.79 14.28
C LYS A 447 -5.45 19.16 15.11
N PHE A 448 -4.71 18.23 14.53
CA PHE A 448 -3.56 17.56 15.11
C PHE A 448 -2.40 17.55 14.11
N ASN A 449 -1.19 17.74 14.63
CA ASN A 449 0.06 17.42 13.94
C ASN A 449 0.41 15.95 14.19
N ILE A 450 0.97 15.26 13.20
CA ILE A 450 1.55 13.93 13.35
C ILE A 450 2.91 13.88 12.64
N THR A 451 3.91 13.28 13.29
CA THR A 451 5.24 13.10 12.68
C THR A 451 5.90 11.81 13.12
N ASP A 452 6.61 11.16 12.21
CA ASP A 452 7.49 10.01 12.48
C ASP A 452 8.98 10.40 12.66
N GLY A 453 9.26 11.72 12.70
CA GLY A 453 10.60 12.29 12.74
C GLY A 453 11.20 12.61 11.35
N PHE A 454 10.63 12.08 10.27
CA PHE A 454 11.07 12.34 8.88
C PHE A 454 9.99 13.04 8.07
N ILE A 455 8.76 12.54 8.18
CA ILE A 455 7.56 13.05 7.54
C ILE A 455 6.70 13.69 8.62
N THR A 456 6.16 14.87 8.30
CA THR A 456 5.14 15.53 9.12
C THR A 456 3.86 15.60 8.31
N GLY A 457 2.72 15.43 8.95
CA GLY A 457 1.40 15.60 8.37
C GLY A 457 0.44 16.20 9.39
N THR A 458 -0.76 16.55 8.98
CA THR A 458 -1.82 16.97 9.92
C THR A 458 -3.12 16.26 9.60
N PHE A 459 -3.95 16.06 10.62
CA PHE A 459 -5.30 15.54 10.48
C PHE A 459 -6.27 16.32 11.36
N VAL A 460 -7.57 16.28 11.03
CA VAL A 460 -8.63 16.97 11.77
C VAL A 460 -9.68 15.95 12.21
N ALA A 461 -10.02 15.97 13.50
CA ALA A 461 -11.10 15.15 14.07
C ALA A 461 -12.45 15.48 13.43
N GLY A 462 -13.38 14.54 13.47
CA GLY A 462 -14.75 14.75 12.99
C GLY A 462 -15.57 15.69 13.87
N ASN A 463 -16.86 15.85 13.53
CA ASN A 463 -17.80 16.69 14.27
C ASN A 463 -18.03 16.20 15.72
N SER A 464 -17.84 14.90 15.98
CA SER A 464 -17.92 14.32 17.32
C SER A 464 -16.65 14.47 18.15
N GLY A 465 -15.60 15.13 17.62
CA GLY A 465 -14.27 15.20 18.24
C GLY A 465 -13.46 13.90 18.17
N ASN A 466 -14.04 12.83 17.62
CA ASN A 466 -13.34 11.57 17.39
C ASN A 466 -12.38 11.70 16.21
N TYR A 467 -11.23 11.04 16.31
CA TYR A 467 -10.29 10.86 15.23
C TYR A 467 -9.82 9.40 15.16
N SER A 468 -9.44 8.99 13.97
CA SER A 468 -8.77 7.73 13.70
C SER A 468 -7.79 7.97 12.55
N THR A 469 -6.53 7.63 12.76
CA THR A 469 -5.48 7.83 11.76
C THR A 469 -4.63 6.56 11.62
N PRO A 470 -4.51 6.00 10.41
CA PRO A 470 -3.62 4.87 10.16
C PRO A 470 -2.17 5.35 10.00
N VAL A 471 -1.23 4.57 10.53
CA VAL A 471 0.22 4.85 10.51
C VAL A 471 1.01 3.59 10.15
N GLN A 472 2.19 3.78 9.54
CA GLN A 472 3.14 2.71 9.23
C GLN A 472 3.89 2.23 10.49
N PRO A 473 4.66 1.12 10.46
CA PRO A 473 5.52 0.73 11.58
C PRO A 473 6.52 1.85 11.90
N GLY A 474 6.77 2.11 13.19
CA GLY A 474 7.63 3.20 13.65
C GLY A 474 7.05 3.99 14.82
N ALA A 475 7.80 5.00 15.25
CA ALA A 475 7.39 5.93 16.32
C ALA A 475 6.72 7.17 15.71
N HIS A 476 5.47 7.44 16.10
CA HIS A 476 4.63 8.53 15.61
C HIS A 476 4.22 9.44 16.76
N THR A 477 4.56 10.72 16.69
CA THR A 477 4.20 11.72 17.70
C THR A 477 3.00 12.54 17.23
N ILE A 478 1.94 12.56 18.03
CA ILE A 478 0.72 13.33 17.79
C ILE A 478 0.67 14.52 18.74
N THR A 479 0.39 15.71 18.20
CA THR A 479 0.33 16.98 18.96
C THR A 479 -0.91 17.78 18.54
N PRO A 480 -1.85 18.11 19.45
CA PRO A 480 -2.99 18.97 19.14
C PRO A 480 -2.57 20.39 18.72
N ILE A 481 -3.23 20.96 17.72
CA ILE A 481 -3.04 22.35 17.26
C ILE A 481 -4.30 23.16 17.57
N ILE A 482 -4.26 24.00 18.60
CA ILE A 482 -5.42 24.78 19.07
C ILE A 482 -5.57 26.07 18.24
N GLU A 483 -6.80 26.37 17.78
CA GLU A 483 -7.11 27.58 16.99
C GLU A 483 -6.75 28.88 17.75
N ASN A 484 -7.14 28.95 19.04
CA ASN A 484 -6.83 30.04 19.96
C ASN A 484 -5.94 29.52 21.11
N PRO A 485 -4.62 29.37 20.92
CA PRO A 485 -3.73 28.70 21.88
C PRO A 485 -3.56 29.48 23.19
N THR A 486 -3.89 30.77 23.22
CA THR A 486 -3.90 31.57 24.45
C THR A 486 -5.11 31.28 25.33
N TYR A 487 -6.21 30.76 24.77
CA TYR A 487 -7.48 30.56 25.48
C TYR A 487 -7.59 29.21 26.17
N PHE A 488 -6.83 28.20 25.71
CA PHE A 488 -6.99 26.82 26.18
C PHE A 488 -5.63 26.15 26.41
N ASN A 489 -5.55 25.36 27.49
CA ASN A 489 -4.47 24.40 27.72
C ASN A 489 -4.91 23.01 27.26
N VAL A 490 -3.97 22.16 26.85
CA VAL A 490 -4.24 20.77 26.42
C VAL A 490 -3.36 19.76 27.16
N SER A 491 -3.96 18.64 27.58
CA SER A 491 -3.28 17.54 28.26
C SER A 491 -3.68 16.17 27.68
N PRO A 492 -2.72 15.29 27.35
CA PRO A 492 -1.29 15.56 27.25
C PRO A 492 -0.99 16.58 26.13
N THR A 493 0.17 17.26 26.18
CA THR A 493 0.55 18.20 25.13
C THR A 493 0.97 17.50 23.84
N SER A 494 1.53 16.29 23.94
CA SER A 494 1.78 15.37 22.83
C SER A 494 1.89 13.94 23.31
N VAL A 495 1.74 12.97 22.40
CA VAL A 495 1.85 11.53 22.68
C VAL A 495 2.65 10.87 21.56
N THR A 496 3.56 9.96 21.92
CA THR A 496 4.29 9.14 20.94
C THR A 496 3.79 7.70 20.99
N ALA A 497 3.29 7.20 19.85
CA ALA A 497 2.90 5.81 19.64
C ALA A 497 4.02 5.07 18.88
N ASN A 498 4.40 3.87 19.30
CA ASN A 498 5.47 3.10 18.67
C ASN A 498 5.00 1.69 18.27
N PHE A 499 4.92 1.43 16.96
CA PHE A 499 4.47 0.16 16.40
C PHE A 499 5.63 -0.60 15.75
N PRO A 500 5.68 -1.95 15.83
CA PRO A 500 4.67 -2.85 16.40
C PRO A 500 4.74 -3.05 17.93
N THR A 501 5.58 -2.28 18.65
CA THR A 501 5.79 -2.53 20.08
C THR A 501 4.54 -2.30 20.95
N GLN A 502 3.57 -1.53 20.47
CA GLN A 502 2.28 -1.31 21.11
C GLN A 502 1.14 -2.01 20.35
N THR A 503 0.06 -2.30 21.07
CA THR A 503 -1.18 -2.87 20.49
C THR A 503 -1.89 -1.87 19.59
N SER A 504 -2.35 -2.34 18.43
CA SER A 504 -3.20 -1.59 17.51
C SER A 504 -4.62 -2.15 17.50
N PRO A 505 -5.68 -1.31 17.54
CA PRO A 505 -5.63 0.16 17.59
C PRO A 505 -5.16 0.70 18.96
N LEU A 506 -4.32 1.74 18.96
CA LEU A 506 -3.98 2.50 20.16
C LEU A 506 -5.03 3.58 20.39
N THR A 507 -5.72 3.55 21.53
CA THR A 507 -6.65 4.62 21.92
C THR A 507 -5.93 5.68 22.75
N GLN A 508 -5.91 6.92 22.27
CA GLN A 508 -5.30 8.07 22.94
C GLN A 508 -6.28 9.23 22.94
N ASN A 509 -6.67 9.75 24.11
CA ASN A 509 -7.55 10.92 24.21
C ASN A 509 -6.77 12.18 24.60
N PHE A 510 -7.33 13.35 24.29
CA PHE A 510 -6.81 14.65 24.69
C PHE A 510 -7.87 15.43 25.46
N CYS A 511 -7.44 16.25 26.42
CA CYS A 511 -8.31 17.04 27.26
C CYS A 511 -7.95 18.53 27.20
N LEU A 512 -8.95 19.38 26.93
CA LEU A 512 -8.84 20.83 26.92
C LEU A 512 -9.37 21.43 28.22
N THR A 513 -8.68 22.42 28.75
CA THR A 513 -9.13 23.22 29.91
C THR A 513 -8.98 24.70 29.59
N ALA A 514 -9.85 25.57 30.12
CA ALA A 514 -9.75 27.01 29.92
C ALA A 514 -8.45 27.59 30.52
N ASN A 515 -7.85 28.54 29.81
CA ASN A 515 -6.77 29.39 30.30
C ASN A 515 -7.28 30.82 30.50
N GLY A 516 -8.03 31.06 31.58
CA GLY A 516 -8.63 32.36 31.85
C GLY A 516 -10.03 32.54 31.22
N THR A 517 -10.54 33.76 31.30
CA THR A 517 -11.88 34.14 30.81
C THR A 517 -11.76 34.90 29.51
N HIS A 518 -12.24 34.30 28.42
CA HIS A 518 -12.18 34.85 27.08
C HIS A 518 -13.56 34.77 26.43
N ASN A 519 -14.00 35.89 25.85
CA ASN A 519 -15.25 35.98 25.12
C ASN A 519 -14.95 36.12 23.64
N ASP A 520 -15.40 35.19 22.83
CA ASP A 520 -15.14 35.16 21.39
C ASP A 520 -16.28 34.41 20.68
N LEU A 521 -16.98 35.07 19.75
CA LEU A 521 -18.09 34.52 18.97
C LEU A 521 -17.81 34.68 17.48
N GLU A 522 -18.06 33.64 16.69
CA GLU A 522 -17.92 33.69 15.22
C GLU A 522 -19.26 33.39 14.55
N ILE A 523 -19.54 34.08 13.44
CA ILE A 523 -20.70 33.81 12.58
C ILE A 523 -20.29 33.70 11.11
N VAL A 524 -20.92 32.77 10.37
CA VAL A 524 -20.68 32.55 8.94
C VAL A 524 -22.01 32.26 8.22
N ILE A 525 -22.12 32.65 6.95
CA ILE A 525 -23.23 32.28 6.06
C ILE A 525 -22.71 31.29 5.00
N ILE A 526 -23.39 30.16 4.84
CA ILE A 526 -23.11 29.16 3.81
C ILE A 526 -24.31 29.05 2.86
N PRO A 527 -24.18 29.33 1.55
CA PRO A 527 -25.24 29.04 0.60
C PRO A 527 -25.35 27.51 0.40
N LEU A 528 -26.52 26.94 0.68
CA LEU A 528 -26.77 25.50 0.53
C LEU A 528 -27.22 25.15 -0.90
N THR A 529 -27.95 26.04 -1.55
CA THR A 529 -28.36 25.89 -2.95
C THR A 529 -27.78 27.02 -3.81
N ALA A 530 -27.67 26.78 -5.11
CA ALA A 530 -27.31 27.84 -6.05
C ALA A 530 -28.42 28.89 -6.11
N ALA A 531 -28.05 30.18 -6.14
CA ALA A 531 -29.00 31.25 -6.38
C ALA A 531 -29.41 31.23 -7.86
N THR A 532 -30.57 30.64 -8.15
CA THR A 532 -31.13 30.53 -9.51
C THR A 532 -32.46 31.29 -9.57
N PRO A 533 -32.69 32.16 -10.58
CA PRO A 533 -33.93 32.92 -10.68
C PRO A 533 -35.15 32.00 -10.71
N SER A 534 -36.24 32.40 -10.04
CA SER A 534 -37.50 31.63 -9.93
C SER A 534 -37.50 30.42 -8.99
N PHE A 535 -36.34 30.00 -8.47
CA PHE A 535 -36.23 28.86 -7.55
C PHE A 535 -36.00 29.31 -6.11
N ASP A 536 -36.06 28.35 -5.20
CA ASP A 536 -35.85 28.59 -3.78
C ASP A 536 -34.35 28.54 -3.47
N ALA A 537 -33.85 29.57 -2.82
CA ALA A 537 -32.47 29.66 -2.36
C ALA A 537 -32.40 29.41 -0.85
N LYS A 538 -31.54 28.49 -0.43
CA LYS A 538 -31.34 28.13 0.97
C LYS A 538 -29.97 28.59 1.46
N TYR A 539 -29.95 29.19 2.63
CA TYR A 539 -28.73 29.68 3.29
C TYR A 539 -28.67 29.15 4.71
N LYS A 540 -27.50 28.70 5.16
CA LYS A 540 -27.24 28.28 6.53
C LYS A 540 -26.40 29.34 7.24
N ILE A 541 -26.94 29.89 8.32
CA ILE A 541 -26.22 30.74 9.26
C ILE A 541 -25.64 29.81 10.32
N ILE A 542 -24.33 29.86 10.51
CA ILE A 542 -23.63 29.10 11.56
C ILE A 542 -23.05 30.11 12.53
N TYR A 543 -23.33 29.94 13.82
CA TYR A 543 -22.72 30.75 14.88
C TYR A 543 -22.16 29.85 15.97
N LYS A 544 -20.97 30.19 16.47
CA LYS A 544 -20.22 29.36 17.41
C LYS A 544 -19.56 30.19 18.50
N ASN A 545 -19.40 29.59 19.67
CA ASN A 545 -18.62 30.15 20.78
C ASN A 545 -17.19 29.63 20.75
N LYS A 546 -16.23 30.52 20.47
CA LYS A 546 -14.78 30.27 20.47
C LYS A 546 -14.13 30.62 21.81
N GLY A 547 -14.86 31.27 22.70
CA GLY A 547 -14.41 31.67 24.03
C GLY A 547 -14.44 30.54 25.06
N THR A 548 -14.04 30.85 26.29
CA THR A 548 -13.93 29.88 27.39
C THR A 548 -15.15 29.87 28.31
N ILE A 549 -16.05 30.85 28.18
CA ILE A 549 -17.27 30.95 29.00
C ILE A 549 -18.54 30.87 28.15
N THR A 550 -19.66 30.59 28.80
CA THR A 550 -20.99 30.57 28.16
C THR A 550 -21.43 31.98 27.76
N GLN A 551 -21.94 32.16 26.55
CA GLN A 551 -22.32 33.47 26.00
C GLN A 551 -23.77 33.50 25.49
N SER A 552 -24.35 34.69 25.40
CA SER A 552 -25.71 34.94 24.90
C SER A 552 -25.73 36.24 24.10
N GLY A 553 -26.65 36.37 23.15
CA GLY A 553 -26.68 37.54 22.27
C GLY A 553 -27.82 37.51 21.27
N THR A 554 -27.72 38.35 20.26
CA THR A 554 -28.68 38.44 19.16
C THR A 554 -27.97 38.31 17.81
N ILE A 555 -28.67 37.74 16.83
CA ILE A 555 -28.22 37.59 15.45
C ILE A 555 -29.14 38.45 14.58
N SER A 556 -28.56 39.24 13.69
CA SER A 556 -29.27 40.00 12.67
C SER A 556 -28.81 39.58 11.28
N PHE A 557 -29.73 39.08 10.46
CA PHE A 557 -29.48 38.65 9.08
C PHE A 557 -30.17 39.61 8.11
N ASN A 558 -29.38 40.25 7.26
CA ASN A 558 -29.83 41.25 6.29
C ASN A 558 -29.79 40.65 4.88
N TYR A 559 -30.86 40.88 4.11
CA TYR A 559 -31.02 40.44 2.73
C TYR A 559 -31.76 41.51 1.90
N ASN A 560 -31.70 41.42 0.58
CA ASN A 560 -32.39 42.36 -0.31
C ASN A 560 -33.81 41.88 -0.66
N ASP A 561 -34.80 42.34 0.11
CA ASP A 561 -36.22 41.99 -0.06
C ASP A 561 -36.80 42.36 -1.43
N ASN A 562 -36.18 43.30 -2.16
CA ASN A 562 -36.64 43.63 -3.50
C ASN A 562 -36.33 42.52 -4.52
N LEU A 563 -35.31 41.69 -4.28
CA LEU A 563 -34.84 40.65 -5.20
C LEU A 563 -35.27 39.23 -4.77
N MET A 564 -35.78 39.08 -3.56
CA MET A 564 -36.17 37.80 -2.99
C MET A 564 -37.17 37.97 -1.84
N ASP A 565 -38.05 36.99 -1.69
CA ASP A 565 -39.02 36.94 -0.60
C ASP A 565 -38.58 35.92 0.47
N TYR A 566 -38.63 36.32 1.73
CA TYR A 566 -38.45 35.39 2.85
C TYR A 566 -39.59 34.35 2.88
N LEU A 567 -39.25 33.06 2.97
CA LEU A 567 -40.23 31.99 3.10
C LEU A 567 -40.31 31.45 4.52
N ASN A 568 -39.23 30.83 5.01
CA ASN A 568 -39.21 30.20 6.33
C ASN A 568 -37.79 30.01 6.86
N THR A 569 -37.70 29.66 8.15
CA THR A 569 -36.46 29.30 8.83
C THR A 569 -36.62 28.07 9.70
N THR A 570 -35.53 27.35 9.96
CA THR A 570 -35.53 26.19 10.88
C THR A 570 -35.74 26.60 12.35
N ILE A 571 -35.32 27.81 12.73
CA ILE A 571 -35.58 28.41 14.03
C ILE A 571 -36.49 29.63 13.84
N VAL A 572 -37.59 29.68 14.58
CA VAL A 572 -38.56 30.78 14.51
C VAL A 572 -37.88 32.10 14.91
N PRO A 573 -37.94 33.16 14.07
CA PRO A 573 -37.31 34.44 14.38
C PRO A 573 -38.03 35.17 15.52
N ASN A 574 -37.26 35.93 16.31
CA ASN A 574 -37.80 36.77 17.37
C ASN A 574 -38.44 38.04 16.81
N SER A 575 -37.89 38.57 15.72
CA SER A 575 -38.49 39.67 14.97
C SER A 575 -38.12 39.58 13.49
N GLN A 576 -39.03 40.08 12.65
CA GLN A 576 -38.86 40.14 11.20
C GLN A 576 -39.36 41.50 10.71
N SER A 577 -38.58 42.13 9.85
CA SER A 577 -38.96 43.32 9.08
C SER A 577 -38.49 43.15 7.64
N THR A 578 -38.96 44.00 6.73
CA THR A 578 -38.50 44.04 5.33
C THR A 578 -36.97 44.02 5.26
N GLY A 579 -36.40 42.98 4.63
CA GLY A 579 -34.96 42.82 4.43
C GLY A 579 -34.13 42.42 5.66
N VAL A 580 -34.74 42.18 6.83
CA VAL A 580 -34.01 41.80 8.05
C VAL A 580 -34.76 40.77 8.89
N VAL A 581 -34.07 39.70 9.30
CA VAL A 581 -34.56 38.67 10.23
C VAL A 581 -33.66 38.61 11.45
N ASN A 582 -34.23 38.59 12.67
CA ASN A 582 -33.46 38.57 13.91
C ASN A 582 -33.81 37.40 14.82
N TRP A 583 -32.80 36.89 15.52
CA TRP A 583 -32.91 35.84 16.53
C TRP A 583 -32.16 36.21 17.81
N ASN A 584 -32.64 35.70 18.93
CA ASN A 584 -31.95 35.71 20.20
C ASN A 584 -31.40 34.31 20.46
N PHE A 585 -30.17 34.22 20.96
CA PHE A 585 -29.61 32.96 21.46
C PHE A 585 -29.17 33.13 22.90
N ALA A 586 -29.35 32.07 23.69
CA ALA A 586 -28.96 32.04 25.09
C ALA A 586 -28.15 30.79 25.40
N ASN A 587 -27.27 30.90 26.41
CA ASN A 587 -26.47 29.83 26.95
C ASN A 587 -25.68 29.03 25.90
N LEU A 588 -25.01 29.73 24.98
CA LEU A 588 -24.12 29.10 24.01
C LEU A 588 -22.83 28.69 24.72
N LEU A 589 -22.65 27.39 24.95
CA LEU A 589 -21.51 26.82 25.68
C LEU A 589 -20.21 26.96 24.88
N PRO A 590 -19.02 26.95 25.51
CA PRO A 590 -17.74 26.89 24.81
C PRO A 590 -17.69 25.75 23.78
N PHE A 591 -17.21 26.04 22.57
CA PHE A 591 -17.19 25.15 21.41
C PHE A 591 -18.56 24.68 20.88
N GLU A 592 -19.67 25.12 21.47
CA GLU A 592 -20.99 24.84 20.92
C GLU A 592 -21.20 25.64 19.62
N THR A 593 -21.67 24.94 18.60
CA THR A 593 -22.05 25.50 17.30
C THR A 593 -23.54 25.30 17.11
N LYS A 594 -24.26 26.36 16.70
CA LYS A 594 -25.67 26.30 16.35
C LYS A 594 -25.89 26.79 14.92
N GLU A 595 -26.97 26.31 14.31
CA GLU A 595 -27.26 26.52 12.90
C GLU A 595 -28.70 27.01 12.69
N ILE A 596 -28.91 27.92 11.75
CA ILE A 596 -30.23 28.38 11.28
C ILE A 596 -30.23 28.28 9.76
N THR A 597 -31.14 27.50 9.18
CA THR A 597 -31.35 27.51 7.73
C THR A 597 -32.48 28.48 7.41
N VAL A 598 -32.23 29.38 6.46
CA VAL A 598 -33.16 30.38 5.93
C VAL A 598 -33.47 30.04 4.48
N THR A 599 -34.74 30.00 4.10
CA THR A 599 -35.19 29.75 2.73
C THR A 599 -35.82 31.02 2.16
N PHE A 600 -35.39 31.40 0.96
CA PHE A 600 -35.92 32.52 0.18
C PHE A 600 -36.49 32.04 -1.14
N LYS A 601 -37.55 32.71 -1.62
CA LYS A 601 -37.99 32.62 -3.01
C LYS A 601 -37.28 33.69 -3.81
N LEU A 602 -36.47 33.32 -4.79
CA LEU A 602 -35.81 34.31 -5.63
C LEU A 602 -36.74 34.83 -6.71
N ASN A 603 -36.61 36.12 -7.04
CA ASN A 603 -37.38 36.71 -8.13
C ASN A 603 -37.11 36.01 -9.47
N THR A 604 -38.13 36.01 -10.31
CA THR A 604 -38.07 35.63 -11.72
C THR A 604 -37.41 36.74 -12.54
N PRO A 605 -36.89 36.43 -13.74
CA PRO A 605 -36.39 37.44 -14.67
C PRO A 605 -37.47 38.44 -15.16
N THR A 606 -38.75 38.16 -14.89
CA THR A 606 -39.89 38.99 -15.32
C THR A 606 -40.52 39.79 -14.18
N GLN A 607 -40.13 39.57 -12.92
CA GLN A 607 -40.55 40.39 -11.78
C GLN A 607 -39.87 41.76 -11.79
N THR A 608 -40.37 42.72 -11.00
CA THR A 608 -39.77 44.05 -10.87
C THR A 608 -39.45 44.34 -9.40
N PRO A 609 -38.16 44.45 -9.02
CA PRO A 609 -36.98 44.30 -9.87
C PRO A 609 -36.73 42.84 -10.28
N ALA A 610 -36.26 42.67 -11.52
CA ALA A 610 -35.92 41.37 -12.09
C ALA A 610 -34.63 40.84 -11.48
N LEU A 611 -34.52 39.51 -11.35
CA LEU A 611 -33.27 38.84 -11.01
C LEU A 611 -32.78 38.03 -12.21
N ASN A 612 -31.56 38.29 -12.65
CA ASN A 612 -30.94 37.69 -13.83
C ASN A 612 -29.65 36.96 -13.47
N GLY A 613 -29.26 35.98 -14.29
CA GLY A 613 -27.93 35.39 -14.18
C GLY A 613 -26.83 36.44 -14.31
N GLY A 614 -25.85 36.39 -13.41
CA GLY A 614 -24.76 37.36 -13.28
C GLY A 614 -25.00 38.45 -12.21
N ASP A 615 -26.23 38.62 -11.73
CA ASP A 615 -26.50 39.54 -10.62
C ASP A 615 -25.82 39.07 -9.32
N ILE A 616 -25.56 39.98 -8.38
CA ILE A 616 -24.93 39.67 -7.10
C ILE A 616 -25.95 39.88 -5.97
N LEU A 617 -26.23 38.81 -5.22
CA LEU A 617 -27.00 38.86 -3.99
C LEU A 617 -26.07 39.18 -2.82
N HIS A 618 -26.41 40.23 -2.08
CA HIS A 618 -25.66 40.68 -0.92
C HIS A 618 -26.39 40.27 0.36
N PHE A 619 -25.68 39.55 1.23
CA PHE A 619 -26.16 39.19 2.57
C PHE A 619 -25.17 39.68 3.61
N THR A 620 -25.67 40.11 4.76
CA THR A 620 -24.83 40.44 5.92
C THR A 620 -25.46 39.88 7.17
N THR A 621 -24.73 39.04 7.90
CA THR A 621 -25.14 38.56 9.22
C THR A 621 -24.20 39.11 10.28
N GLN A 622 -24.76 39.44 11.44
CA GLN A 622 -24.00 39.99 12.56
C GLN A 622 -24.50 39.44 13.89
N ILE A 623 -23.56 39.08 14.76
CA ILE A 623 -23.80 38.84 16.18
C ILE A 623 -23.67 40.17 16.94
N ASN A 624 -24.64 40.47 17.80
CA ASN A 624 -24.52 41.50 18.81
C ASN A 624 -24.54 40.85 20.19
N ALA A 625 -23.37 40.85 20.85
CA ALA A 625 -23.15 40.31 22.18
C ALA A 625 -22.38 41.33 23.05
N GLY A 626 -21.91 40.90 24.24
CA GLY A 626 -21.14 41.72 25.18
C GLY A 626 -19.72 42.02 24.71
N THR A 627 -18.76 42.03 25.64
CA THR A 627 -17.33 42.14 25.30
C THR A 627 -16.89 40.93 24.48
N ASP A 628 -16.15 41.16 23.40
CA ASP A 628 -15.64 40.14 22.49
C ASP A 628 -14.19 40.49 22.10
N GLU A 629 -13.29 39.52 22.11
CA GLU A 629 -11.86 39.71 21.86
C GLU A 629 -11.50 39.70 20.36
N THR A 630 -12.36 39.16 19.49
CA THR A 630 -12.18 39.15 18.02
C THR A 630 -13.39 39.75 17.29
N PRO A 631 -13.78 41.03 17.49
CA PRO A 631 -15.06 41.55 16.96
C PRO A 631 -15.28 41.49 15.43
N LEU A 632 -14.24 41.19 14.65
CA LEU A 632 -14.33 41.11 13.19
C LEU A 632 -14.96 39.81 12.68
N ASP A 633 -14.91 38.70 13.43
CA ASP A 633 -15.54 37.43 13.03
C ASP A 633 -17.00 37.30 13.53
N ASN A 634 -17.47 38.31 14.25
CA ASN A 634 -18.88 38.52 14.60
C ASN A 634 -19.74 39.04 13.45
N ILE A 635 -19.14 39.37 12.30
CA ILE A 635 -19.85 39.87 11.11
C ILE A 635 -19.38 39.08 9.90
N PHE A 636 -20.32 38.57 9.10
CA PHE A 636 -20.02 37.91 7.84
C PHE A 636 -20.86 38.48 6.70
N THR A 637 -20.21 38.78 5.59
CA THR A 637 -20.84 39.30 4.37
C THR A 637 -20.65 38.29 3.25
N LEU A 638 -21.75 37.85 2.63
CA LEU A 638 -21.74 36.95 1.49
C LEU A 638 -22.14 37.71 0.22
N HIS A 639 -21.34 37.57 -0.82
CA HIS A 639 -21.65 38.07 -2.17
C HIS A 639 -21.85 36.88 -3.10
N GLN A 640 -23.10 36.46 -3.30
CA GLN A 640 -23.41 35.30 -4.12
C GLN A 640 -23.81 35.73 -5.54
N THR A 641 -23.10 35.25 -6.55
CA THR A 641 -23.49 35.43 -7.94
C THR A 641 -24.71 34.54 -8.28
N VAL A 642 -25.72 35.13 -8.91
CA VAL A 642 -26.87 34.43 -9.46
C VAL A 642 -26.43 33.68 -10.71
N VAL A 643 -26.77 32.40 -10.80
CA VAL A 643 -26.36 31.53 -11.90
C VAL A 643 -27.57 30.95 -12.63
N ASN A 644 -27.35 30.54 -13.88
CA ASN A 644 -28.28 29.69 -14.64
C ASN A 644 -27.67 28.28 -14.72
N SER A 645 -28.48 27.25 -15.03
CA SER A 645 -28.10 25.82 -15.19
C SER A 645 -26.60 25.53 -14.97
N PHE A 646 -26.25 25.30 -13.70
CA PHE A 646 -24.87 25.19 -13.25
C PHE A 646 -24.51 23.72 -13.00
N ASP A 647 -23.22 23.38 -13.03
CA ASP A 647 -22.73 22.07 -12.63
C ASP A 647 -22.88 21.91 -11.11
N PRO A 648 -23.64 20.93 -10.62
CA PRO A 648 -23.87 20.74 -9.18
C PRO A 648 -22.61 20.33 -8.40
N ASN A 649 -21.55 19.88 -9.09
CA ASN A 649 -20.26 19.56 -8.51
C ASN A 649 -19.28 20.73 -8.68
N ASP A 650 -19.24 21.65 -7.72
CA ASP A 650 -18.52 22.92 -7.88
C ASP A 650 -17.69 23.35 -6.68
N LYS A 651 -16.87 24.37 -6.93
CA LYS A 651 -16.08 25.06 -5.93
C LYS A 651 -16.25 26.57 -6.04
N THR A 652 -16.47 27.22 -4.89
CA THR A 652 -16.71 28.66 -4.80
C THR A 652 -15.93 29.29 -3.64
N CYS A 653 -15.35 30.46 -3.87
CA CYS A 653 -14.80 31.34 -2.82
C CYS A 653 -15.89 32.33 -2.37
N LEU A 654 -16.27 32.31 -1.09
CA LEU A 654 -17.44 33.03 -0.58
C LEU A 654 -17.21 34.55 -0.46
N GLU A 655 -15.96 35.00 -0.46
CA GLU A 655 -15.60 36.42 -0.58
C GLU A 655 -15.86 36.98 -1.99
N GLY A 656 -16.12 36.10 -2.97
CA GLY A 656 -16.43 36.48 -4.34
C GLY A 656 -15.20 36.57 -5.24
N THR A 657 -15.37 37.22 -6.40
CA THR A 657 -14.34 37.32 -7.46
C THR A 657 -13.25 38.33 -7.15
N SER A 658 -13.38 39.13 -6.09
CA SER A 658 -12.34 40.07 -5.67
C SER A 658 -12.30 40.27 -4.16
N ILE A 659 -11.10 40.50 -3.63
CA ILE A 659 -10.87 40.97 -2.25
C ILE A 659 -10.05 42.26 -2.26
N SER A 660 -10.17 43.06 -1.21
CA SER A 660 -9.37 44.28 -1.05
C SER A 660 -7.94 43.98 -0.58
N GLN A 661 -6.99 44.87 -0.87
CA GLN A 661 -5.61 44.73 -0.37
C GLN A 661 -5.55 44.61 1.17
N ALA A 662 -6.47 45.26 1.88
CA ALA A 662 -6.53 45.19 3.34
C ALA A 662 -6.96 43.82 3.88
N LYS A 663 -7.55 42.96 3.04
CA LYS A 663 -7.95 41.58 3.36
C LYS A 663 -6.88 40.54 2.98
N VAL A 664 -5.76 40.97 2.39
CA VAL A 664 -4.63 40.07 2.13
C VAL A 664 -3.98 39.68 3.46
N GLY A 665 -3.75 38.39 3.66
CA GLY A 665 -3.31 37.83 4.94
C GLY A 665 -4.46 37.31 5.82
N ASP A 666 -5.70 37.72 5.53
CA ASP A 666 -6.89 37.24 6.23
C ASP A 666 -7.38 35.89 5.66
N TYR A 667 -8.34 35.30 6.38
CA TYR A 667 -9.07 34.12 5.94
C TYR A 667 -9.95 34.41 4.74
N VAL A 668 -9.93 33.48 3.79
CA VAL A 668 -10.97 33.33 2.76
C VAL A 668 -11.68 31.99 2.97
N HIS A 669 -12.95 31.93 2.58
CA HIS A 669 -13.85 30.81 2.82
C HIS A 669 -14.20 30.12 1.51
N TYR A 670 -14.05 28.80 1.50
CA TYR A 670 -14.40 27.96 0.37
C TYR A 670 -15.58 27.06 0.70
N LEU A 671 -16.42 26.86 -0.31
CA LEU A 671 -17.48 25.87 -0.35
C LEU A 671 -17.24 24.96 -1.55
N ILE A 672 -17.26 23.66 -1.33
CA ILE A 672 -17.28 22.65 -2.39
C ILE A 672 -18.58 21.87 -2.24
N ARG A 673 -19.36 21.77 -3.31
CA ARG A 673 -20.59 20.96 -3.36
C ARG A 673 -20.39 19.77 -4.27
N PHE A 674 -21.11 18.70 -3.98
CA PHE A 674 -21.10 17.48 -4.77
C PHE A 674 -22.48 16.85 -4.80
N GLU A 675 -22.82 16.23 -5.92
CA GLU A 675 -24.09 15.55 -6.14
C GLU A 675 -23.83 14.15 -6.71
N ASN A 676 -24.45 13.12 -6.12
CA ASN A 676 -24.39 11.77 -6.66
C ASN A 676 -25.42 11.59 -7.79
N THR A 677 -24.93 11.66 -9.03
CA THR A 677 -25.71 11.42 -10.25
C THR A 677 -25.63 9.98 -10.76
N GLY A 678 -25.14 9.06 -9.91
CA GLY A 678 -25.00 7.64 -10.22
C GLY A 678 -26.32 6.87 -10.27
N THR A 679 -26.22 5.54 -10.27
CA THR A 679 -27.38 4.63 -10.25
C THR A 679 -27.49 3.82 -8.96
N ALA A 680 -26.64 4.13 -7.99
CA ALA A 680 -26.56 3.50 -6.67
C ALA A 680 -26.05 4.51 -5.63
N ASN A 681 -26.25 4.21 -4.35
CA ASN A 681 -25.75 5.07 -3.27
C ASN A 681 -24.22 5.07 -3.27
N ALA A 682 -23.62 6.26 -3.18
CA ALA A 682 -22.18 6.39 -2.99
C ALA A 682 -21.86 6.15 -1.52
N GLN A 683 -21.06 5.13 -1.24
CA GLN A 683 -20.72 4.79 0.14
C GLN A 683 -19.71 5.80 0.68
N ASN A 684 -18.74 6.14 -0.15
CA ASN A 684 -17.54 6.89 0.20
C ASN A 684 -17.37 8.09 -0.73
N ILE A 685 -17.05 9.26 -0.16
CA ILE A 685 -16.72 10.45 -0.95
C ILE A 685 -15.40 11.04 -0.47
N VAL A 686 -14.50 11.35 -1.40
CA VAL A 686 -13.26 12.07 -1.12
C VAL A 686 -13.21 13.34 -1.95
N VAL A 687 -13.17 14.49 -1.29
CA VAL A 687 -12.90 15.77 -1.94
C VAL A 687 -11.42 16.07 -1.78
N LYS A 688 -10.65 15.91 -2.86
CA LYS A 688 -9.21 16.19 -2.91
C LYS A 688 -8.96 17.58 -3.48
N ASP A 689 -8.22 18.38 -2.73
CA ASP A 689 -7.86 19.76 -3.04
C ASP A 689 -6.34 19.95 -2.98
N VAL A 690 -5.73 20.39 -4.08
CA VAL A 690 -4.28 20.65 -4.15
C VAL A 690 -4.06 22.14 -3.98
N ILE A 691 -3.62 22.54 -2.79
CA ILE A 691 -3.52 23.95 -2.41
C ILE A 691 -2.25 24.58 -2.99
N ASP A 692 -2.38 25.75 -3.62
CA ASP A 692 -1.21 26.54 -4.02
C ASP A 692 -0.54 27.18 -2.80
N THR A 693 0.49 26.52 -2.29
CA THR A 693 1.27 26.98 -1.13
C THR A 693 2.10 28.23 -1.41
N SER A 694 2.15 28.75 -2.63
CA SER A 694 2.71 30.07 -2.93
C SER A 694 1.72 31.20 -2.62
N LYS A 695 0.41 30.90 -2.62
CA LYS A 695 -0.68 31.87 -2.41
C LYS A 695 -1.37 31.70 -1.06
N PHE A 696 -1.39 30.50 -0.51
CA PHE A 696 -2.05 30.18 0.76
C PHE A 696 -1.08 29.70 1.82
N ASP A 697 -1.44 29.95 3.08
CA ASP A 697 -0.82 29.31 4.23
C ASP A 697 -1.62 28.05 4.61
N LEU A 698 -1.15 26.88 4.16
CA LEU A 698 -1.81 25.60 4.42
C LEU A 698 -1.94 25.27 5.91
N SER A 699 -1.02 25.76 6.75
CA SER A 699 -1.07 25.52 8.19
C SER A 699 -2.30 26.16 8.84
N SER A 700 -2.83 27.23 8.23
CA SER A 700 -4.01 27.95 8.69
C SER A 700 -5.34 27.31 8.30
N LEU A 701 -5.35 26.23 7.50
CA LEU A 701 -6.61 25.61 7.06
C LEU A 701 -7.41 25.10 8.27
N ILE A 702 -8.68 25.53 8.32
CA ILE A 702 -9.68 25.14 9.33
C ILE A 702 -10.95 24.69 8.60
N ALA A 703 -11.34 23.43 8.82
CA ALA A 703 -12.64 22.92 8.38
C ALA A 703 -13.77 23.56 9.20
N LEU A 704 -14.85 23.97 8.54
CA LEU A 704 -15.95 24.69 9.18
C LEU A 704 -17.17 23.79 9.38
N ASN A 705 -17.67 23.20 8.30
CA ASN A 705 -18.87 22.37 8.33
C ASN A 705 -18.95 21.48 7.08
N GLY A 706 -19.68 20.37 7.16
CA GLY A 706 -19.96 19.52 6.02
C GLY A 706 -21.35 18.91 6.13
N SER A 707 -21.92 18.54 5.00
CA SER A 707 -23.25 17.89 4.91
C SER A 707 -23.35 16.59 5.72
N HIS A 708 -22.23 15.87 5.85
CA HIS A 708 -22.11 14.58 6.53
C HIS A 708 -20.86 14.58 7.41
N SER A 709 -20.68 13.55 8.23
CA SER A 709 -19.44 13.38 8.99
C SER A 709 -18.26 13.16 8.06
N PHE A 710 -17.16 13.86 8.28
CA PHE A 710 -15.91 13.71 7.54
C PHE A 710 -14.70 13.86 8.46
N VAL A 711 -13.56 13.37 7.99
CA VAL A 711 -12.23 13.67 8.53
C VAL A 711 -11.42 14.43 7.49
N THR A 712 -10.52 15.30 7.93
CA THR A 712 -9.59 15.99 7.01
C THR A 712 -8.20 15.42 7.16
N ARG A 713 -7.59 15.04 6.05
CA ARG A 713 -6.18 14.64 5.97
C ARG A 713 -5.41 15.67 5.15
N ILE A 714 -4.30 16.17 5.68
CA ILE A 714 -3.42 17.08 4.96
C ILE A 714 -2.07 16.40 4.81
N THR A 715 -1.74 16.08 3.57
CA THR A 715 -0.53 15.36 3.17
C THR A 715 0.44 16.32 2.50
N ASN A 716 1.70 16.25 2.93
CA ASN A 716 2.75 17.07 2.36
C ASN A 716 3.02 16.73 0.88
N PRO A 717 3.34 17.71 0.03
CA PRO A 717 3.59 19.11 0.40
C PRO A 717 2.34 19.99 0.48
N ASN A 718 1.22 19.62 -0.17
CA ASN A 718 0.10 20.56 -0.35
C ASN A 718 -1.28 19.95 -0.63
N THR A 719 -1.50 18.67 -0.36
CA THR A 719 -2.78 18.02 -0.66
C THR A 719 -3.67 17.97 0.58
N VAL A 720 -4.91 18.45 0.44
CA VAL A 720 -5.97 18.39 1.45
C VAL A 720 -7.04 17.42 0.96
N GLU A 721 -7.47 16.51 1.83
CA GLU A 721 -8.50 15.53 1.53
C GLU A 721 -9.58 15.60 2.60
N PHE A 722 -10.82 15.85 2.18
CA PHE A 722 -12.00 15.72 3.03
C PHE A 722 -12.65 14.38 2.74
N ILE A 723 -12.62 13.49 3.72
CA ILE A 723 -12.96 12.08 3.58
C ILE A 723 -14.27 11.80 4.30
N PHE A 724 -15.30 11.49 3.52
CA PHE A 724 -16.63 11.10 3.96
C PHE A 724 -16.75 9.58 3.86
N GLU A 725 -16.56 8.88 4.98
CA GLU A 725 -16.60 7.42 5.00
C GLU A 725 -18.02 6.92 5.29
N ASN A 726 -18.51 5.99 4.47
CA ASN A 726 -19.78 5.28 4.65
C ASN A 726 -20.99 6.19 4.89
N ILE A 727 -21.10 7.29 4.15
CA ILE A 727 -22.22 8.23 4.28
C ILE A 727 -23.49 7.75 3.55
N GLN A 728 -23.37 6.77 2.66
CA GLN A 728 -24.48 6.20 1.89
C GLN A 728 -25.28 7.27 1.14
N LEU A 729 -24.58 8.19 0.46
CA LEU A 729 -25.20 9.31 -0.24
C LEU A 729 -26.15 8.78 -1.33
N PRO A 730 -27.47 9.03 -1.24
CA PRO A 730 -28.44 8.54 -2.22
C PRO A 730 -28.19 9.05 -3.64
N PHE A 731 -28.84 8.43 -4.62
CA PHE A 731 -28.85 8.88 -6.02
C PHE A 731 -30.23 9.40 -6.45
N ASP A 732 -31.11 9.67 -5.49
CA ASP A 732 -32.42 10.27 -5.73
C ASP A 732 -32.34 11.80 -5.85
N ASP A 733 -33.18 12.40 -6.69
CA ASP A 733 -33.19 13.84 -6.99
C ASP A 733 -33.45 14.76 -5.78
N ALA A 734 -33.78 14.23 -4.60
CA ALA A 734 -34.15 15.03 -3.43
C ALA A 734 -33.05 15.08 -2.36
N ASN A 735 -32.19 14.05 -2.27
CA ASN A 735 -31.24 13.88 -1.16
C ASN A 735 -29.83 13.46 -1.61
N ASN A 736 -29.52 13.55 -2.90
CA ASN A 736 -28.23 13.17 -3.48
C ASN A 736 -27.14 14.25 -3.36
N ASP A 737 -27.41 15.36 -2.67
CA ASP A 737 -26.51 16.49 -2.49
C ASP A 737 -25.63 16.38 -1.24
N GLY A 738 -24.42 16.90 -1.33
CA GLY A 738 -23.53 17.13 -0.20
C GLY A 738 -22.60 18.33 -0.40
N TYR A 739 -21.95 18.73 0.69
CA TYR A 739 -20.99 19.83 0.69
C TYR A 739 -19.93 19.70 1.78
N ILE A 740 -18.83 20.44 1.59
CA ILE A 740 -17.78 20.74 2.58
C ILE A 740 -17.42 22.22 2.51
N SER A 741 -17.29 22.88 3.67
CA SER A 741 -16.77 24.24 3.79
C SER A 741 -15.55 24.32 4.70
N PHE A 742 -14.62 25.19 4.33
CA PHE A 742 -13.40 25.44 5.09
C PHE A 742 -12.91 26.88 4.89
N LYS A 743 -12.07 27.37 5.80
CA LYS A 743 -11.36 28.65 5.66
C LYS A 743 -9.85 28.44 5.64
N ILE A 744 -9.14 29.29 4.91
CA ILE A 744 -7.68 29.29 4.80
C ILE A 744 -7.16 30.71 4.62
N LYS A 745 -6.04 31.06 5.26
CA LYS A 745 -5.41 32.37 5.10
C LYS A 745 -4.68 32.48 3.76
N THR A 746 -4.86 33.62 3.12
CA THR A 746 -3.98 34.04 2.02
C THR A 746 -2.61 34.43 2.57
N LYS A 747 -1.54 34.33 1.77
CA LYS A 747 -0.23 34.84 2.18
C LYS A 747 -0.23 36.36 2.14
N SER A 748 0.42 36.96 3.14
CA SER A 748 0.63 38.42 3.20
C SER A 748 1.48 38.98 2.04
N THR A 749 2.09 38.10 1.24
CA THR A 749 2.91 38.46 0.08
C THR A 749 2.11 38.78 -1.19
N LEU A 750 0.78 38.64 -1.18
CA LEU A 750 -0.06 38.98 -2.34
C LEU A 750 -0.16 40.51 -2.51
N ASN A 751 0.01 40.97 -3.74
CA ASN A 751 -0.03 42.37 -4.10
C ASN A 751 -1.27 42.70 -4.94
N LEU A 752 -1.54 43.98 -5.10
CA LEU A 752 -2.59 44.47 -5.97
C LEU A 752 -2.40 43.93 -7.40
N GLY A 753 -3.45 43.35 -7.97
CA GLY A 753 -3.42 42.72 -9.29
C GLY A 753 -3.07 41.23 -9.28
N ASP A 754 -2.57 40.68 -8.17
CA ASP A 754 -2.42 39.24 -8.01
C ASP A 754 -3.79 38.56 -7.95
N SER A 755 -3.82 37.28 -8.27
CA SER A 755 -4.98 36.42 -8.06
C SER A 755 -4.57 35.10 -7.42
N PHE A 756 -5.56 34.42 -6.87
CA PHE A 756 -5.46 33.04 -6.44
C PHE A 756 -6.65 32.27 -6.99
N SER A 757 -6.36 31.04 -7.42
CA SER A 757 -7.34 30.15 -8.01
C SER A 757 -7.32 28.81 -7.30
N ASN A 758 -8.46 28.13 -7.28
CA ASN A 758 -8.55 26.83 -6.64
C ASN A 758 -9.56 25.90 -7.36
N THR A 759 -9.22 24.62 -7.44
CA THR A 759 -9.97 23.54 -8.10
C THR A 759 -9.92 22.29 -7.23
N ALA A 760 -11.00 21.52 -7.16
CA ALA A 760 -11.04 20.26 -6.41
C ALA A 760 -11.42 19.08 -7.30
N ASN A 761 -11.04 17.88 -6.87
CA ASN A 761 -11.42 16.61 -7.47
C ASN A 761 -12.32 15.85 -6.49
N ILE A 762 -13.50 15.43 -6.93
CA ILE A 762 -14.49 14.73 -6.11
C ILE A 762 -14.55 13.28 -6.55
N TYR A 763 -14.13 12.36 -5.68
CA TYR A 763 -14.16 10.92 -5.93
C TYR A 763 -15.39 10.33 -5.24
N PHE A 764 -16.22 9.62 -6.01
CA PHE A 764 -17.32 8.81 -5.51
C PHE A 764 -16.90 7.34 -5.55
N ASP A 765 -16.76 6.72 -4.39
CA ASP A 765 -16.21 5.38 -4.21
C ASP A 765 -14.86 5.21 -4.94
N TYR A 766 -14.80 4.28 -5.90
CA TYR A 766 -13.60 3.96 -6.68
C TYR A 766 -13.67 4.44 -8.13
N ASN A 767 -14.50 5.43 -8.42
CA ASN A 767 -14.71 5.97 -9.77
C ASN A 767 -13.70 7.08 -10.12
N HIS A 768 -13.70 7.49 -11.40
CA HIS A 768 -13.02 8.70 -11.84
C HIS A 768 -13.49 9.93 -11.05
N PRO A 769 -12.58 10.87 -10.72
CA PRO A 769 -12.99 12.09 -10.06
C PRO A 769 -13.81 12.98 -10.99
N ILE A 770 -14.85 13.58 -10.44
CA ILE A 770 -15.50 14.75 -11.03
C ILE A 770 -14.65 15.97 -10.65
N ILE A 771 -14.12 16.67 -11.66
CA ILE A 771 -13.28 17.85 -11.46
C ILE A 771 -14.20 19.06 -11.38
N THR A 772 -14.11 19.86 -10.31
CA THR A 772 -14.90 21.09 -10.18
C THR A 772 -14.44 22.14 -11.18
N ASN A 773 -15.22 23.23 -11.30
CA ASN A 773 -14.72 24.46 -11.88
C ASN A 773 -13.47 24.97 -11.13
N THR A 774 -12.65 25.76 -11.82
CA THR A 774 -11.60 26.58 -11.22
C THR A 774 -12.18 27.93 -10.82
N TYR A 775 -12.23 28.23 -9.52
CA TYR A 775 -12.69 29.52 -9.03
C TYR A 775 -11.50 30.46 -8.80
N THR A 776 -11.59 31.70 -9.29
CA THR A 776 -10.50 32.69 -9.20
C THR A 776 -10.97 33.95 -8.49
N THR A 777 -10.19 34.39 -7.51
CA THR A 777 -10.39 35.65 -6.78
C THR A 777 -9.17 36.54 -6.98
N SER A 778 -9.39 37.80 -7.36
CA SER A 778 -8.34 38.79 -7.61
C SER A 778 -8.19 39.78 -6.45
N VAL A 779 -6.95 40.15 -6.12
CA VAL A 779 -6.67 41.26 -5.20
C VAL A 779 -6.82 42.56 -5.97
N GLN A 780 -7.87 43.32 -5.65
CA GLN A 780 -8.17 44.56 -6.35
C GLN A 780 -8.38 45.70 -5.36
N ASN A 781 -8.20 46.93 -5.83
CA ASN A 781 -8.71 48.07 -5.10
C ASN A 781 -10.22 47.97 -5.17
N VAL A 782 -10.85 47.52 -4.09
CA VAL A 782 -12.30 47.65 -3.91
C VAL A 782 -12.57 49.13 -3.65
N LEU A 783 -12.41 49.94 -4.69
CA LEU A 783 -13.02 51.24 -4.79
C LEU A 783 -14.51 50.97 -4.89
N ALA A 784 -15.19 50.93 -3.75
CA ALA A 784 -16.62 51.20 -3.69
C ALA A 784 -16.86 52.65 -4.14
N THR A 785 -16.58 52.99 -5.39
CA THR A 785 -16.68 54.36 -5.92
C THR A 785 -17.27 54.47 -7.31
N SER A 786 -17.73 53.38 -7.95
CA SER A 786 -18.72 53.53 -9.03
C SER A 786 -20.08 53.95 -8.45
N GLU A 787 -20.40 53.49 -7.23
CA GLU A 787 -21.63 53.89 -6.54
C GLU A 787 -21.51 55.26 -5.86
N ILE A 788 -20.41 55.57 -5.15
CA ILE A 788 -20.28 56.86 -4.45
C ILE A 788 -20.15 58.07 -5.41
N ASN A 789 -19.58 57.91 -6.60
CA ASN A 789 -19.50 59.01 -7.56
C ASN A 789 -20.86 59.33 -8.21
N ASN A 790 -21.81 58.40 -8.22
CA ASN A 790 -23.20 58.67 -8.59
C ASN A 790 -24.06 59.16 -7.41
N TYR A 791 -23.63 59.04 -6.14
CA TYR A 791 -24.41 59.52 -4.98
C TYR A 791 -24.19 61.00 -4.64
N LYS A 792 -23.03 61.59 -4.96
CA LYS A 792 -22.82 63.05 -4.83
C LYS A 792 -23.74 63.89 -5.73
N SER A 793 -24.38 63.30 -6.74
CA SER A 793 -25.32 63.98 -7.64
C SER A 793 -26.79 63.80 -7.24
N ILE A 794 -27.10 63.05 -6.18
CA ILE A 794 -28.49 62.76 -5.75
C ILE A 794 -28.81 63.40 -4.39
N PHE A 795 -27.83 63.55 -3.49
CA PHE A 795 -28.02 64.21 -2.20
C PHE A 795 -26.84 65.09 -1.80
N THR A 796 -27.12 66.33 -1.39
CA THR A 796 -26.13 67.30 -0.93
C THR A 796 -26.60 68.00 0.33
N ILE A 797 -25.73 68.12 1.32
CA ILE A 797 -25.97 68.96 2.51
C ILE A 797 -25.24 70.28 2.39
N TYR A 798 -25.91 71.39 2.71
CA TYR A 798 -25.31 72.72 2.65
C TYR A 798 -26.02 73.70 3.62
N PRO A 799 -25.33 74.77 4.06
CA PRO A 799 -23.89 74.99 3.91
C PRO A 799 -23.10 74.01 4.79
N ASN A 800 -21.93 73.57 4.32
CA ASN A 800 -20.98 72.79 5.10
C ASN A 800 -19.60 73.42 4.91
N PRO A 801 -19.05 74.18 5.89
CA PRO A 801 -19.49 74.27 7.28
C PRO A 801 -20.84 74.98 7.52
N VAL A 802 -21.58 74.54 8.55
CA VAL A 802 -22.91 75.04 8.94
C VAL A 802 -22.85 75.87 10.23
N LYS A 803 -23.66 76.92 10.33
CA LYS A 803 -23.83 77.70 11.56
C LYS A 803 -25.08 77.27 12.32
N ASP A 804 -26.28 77.47 11.77
CA ASP A 804 -27.53 77.25 12.53
C ASP A 804 -28.47 76.25 11.87
N VAL A 805 -28.57 76.24 10.54
CA VAL A 805 -29.49 75.36 9.78
C VAL A 805 -28.73 74.66 8.66
N LEU A 806 -28.83 73.33 8.62
CA LEU A 806 -28.30 72.47 7.57
C LEU A 806 -29.45 72.09 6.62
N SER A 807 -29.33 72.43 5.35
CA SER A 807 -30.29 72.05 4.31
C SER A 807 -29.83 70.76 3.61
N ILE A 808 -30.79 69.92 3.24
CA ILE A 808 -30.60 68.63 2.59
C ILE A 808 -31.29 68.70 1.22
N GLN A 809 -30.53 68.83 0.15
CA GLN A 809 -31.07 68.67 -1.20
C GLN A 809 -31.05 67.19 -1.56
N SER A 810 -32.20 66.67 -1.97
CA SER A 810 -32.44 65.24 -2.25
C SER A 810 -33.50 65.10 -3.34
N LYS A 811 -33.37 64.09 -4.22
CA LYS A 811 -34.46 63.66 -5.13
C LYS A 811 -35.52 62.81 -4.43
N ASP A 812 -35.16 62.10 -3.36
CA ASP A 812 -36.03 61.20 -2.62
C ASP A 812 -36.49 61.82 -1.28
N LYS A 813 -37.69 61.43 -0.81
CA LYS A 813 -38.20 61.93 0.48
C LYS A 813 -37.40 61.34 1.64
N ILE A 814 -36.81 62.20 2.46
CA ILE A 814 -36.13 61.79 3.70
C ILE A 814 -37.17 61.41 4.75
N VAL A 815 -37.07 60.20 5.32
CA VAL A 815 -37.96 59.73 6.39
C VAL A 815 -37.34 59.90 7.77
N LYS A 816 -36.00 59.91 7.88
CA LYS A 816 -35.30 60.02 9.17
C LYS A 816 -33.91 60.64 9.00
N ALA A 817 -33.49 61.49 9.95
CA ALA A 817 -32.12 61.96 10.06
C ALA A 817 -31.57 61.71 11.47
N GLU A 818 -30.34 61.23 11.58
CA GLU A 818 -29.63 60.97 12.83
C GLU A 818 -28.26 61.66 12.81
N ILE A 819 -27.92 62.38 13.88
CA ILE A 819 -26.62 63.05 14.03
C ILE A 819 -25.79 62.28 15.05
N TYR A 820 -24.53 62.03 14.71
CA TYR A 820 -23.54 61.36 15.55
C TYR A 820 -22.37 62.29 15.85
N ASP A 821 -21.82 62.16 17.05
CA ASP A 821 -20.53 62.75 17.39
C ASP A 821 -19.36 61.95 16.78
N ALA A 822 -18.13 62.45 16.95
CA ALA A 822 -16.92 61.79 16.46
C ALA A 822 -16.65 60.42 17.11
N ALA A 823 -17.29 60.09 18.24
CA ALA A 823 -17.20 58.81 18.93
C ALA A 823 -18.35 57.84 18.54
N GLY A 824 -19.21 58.22 17.60
CA GLY A 824 -20.31 57.38 17.10
C GLY A 824 -21.55 57.34 17.99
N ARG A 825 -21.67 58.24 18.98
CA ARG A 825 -22.87 58.34 19.83
C ARG A 825 -23.95 59.15 19.12
N VAL A 826 -25.19 58.65 19.11
CA VAL A 826 -26.36 59.37 18.57
C VAL A 826 -26.65 60.58 19.47
N LEU A 827 -26.52 61.78 18.91
CA LEU A 827 -26.81 63.03 19.61
C LEU A 827 -28.26 63.49 19.42
N LYS A 828 -28.84 63.24 18.23
CA LYS A 828 -30.19 63.70 17.89
C LYS A 828 -30.79 62.86 16.77
N THR A 829 -32.07 62.53 16.90
CA THR A 829 -32.89 61.90 15.84
C THR A 829 -34.02 62.85 15.49
N ILE A 830 -34.17 63.19 14.21
CA ILE A 830 -35.12 64.19 13.74
C ILE A 830 -35.99 63.60 12.63
N SER A 831 -37.30 63.82 12.73
CA SER A 831 -38.24 63.61 11.62
C SER A 831 -38.12 64.80 10.67
N VAL A 832 -37.64 64.57 9.45
CA VAL A 832 -37.33 65.66 8.51
C VAL A 832 -38.61 66.18 7.87
N THR A 833 -39.10 67.34 8.32
CA THR A 833 -40.09 68.17 7.59
C THR A 833 -39.34 69.26 6.83
N ASP A 834 -39.62 69.41 5.54
CA ASP A 834 -39.07 70.46 4.65
C ASP A 834 -37.56 70.43 4.38
N ASN A 835 -36.95 69.24 4.31
CA ASN A 835 -35.59 69.04 3.78
C ASN A 835 -34.50 69.95 4.42
N SER A 836 -34.70 70.36 5.67
CA SER A 836 -33.77 71.18 6.44
C SER A 836 -33.82 70.80 7.92
N MET A 837 -32.75 71.10 8.65
CA MET A 837 -32.63 70.76 10.07
C MET A 837 -31.89 71.84 10.85
N ASN A 838 -32.38 72.16 12.04
CA ASN A 838 -31.71 73.08 12.95
C ASN A 838 -30.62 72.33 13.74
N VAL A 839 -29.39 72.83 13.65
CA VAL A 839 -28.17 72.31 14.29
C VAL A 839 -27.50 73.35 15.20
N SER A 840 -28.19 74.45 15.53
CA SER A 840 -27.65 75.55 16.35
C SER A 840 -27.22 75.11 17.76
N GLU A 841 -27.88 74.08 18.29
CA GLU A 841 -27.62 73.52 19.62
C GLU A 841 -26.35 72.65 19.68
N LEU A 842 -25.78 72.27 18.54
CA LEU A 842 -24.54 71.49 18.49
C LEU A 842 -23.32 72.38 18.80
N ALA A 843 -22.41 71.88 19.64
CA ALA A 843 -21.13 72.54 19.87
C ALA A 843 -20.28 72.59 18.58
N LYS A 844 -19.30 73.49 18.51
CA LYS A 844 -18.38 73.55 17.36
C LYS A 844 -17.62 72.23 17.23
N GLY A 845 -17.61 71.65 16.03
CA GLY A 845 -16.97 70.34 15.83
C GLY A 845 -17.37 69.62 14.55
N ASN A 846 -16.82 68.42 14.39
CA ASN A 846 -17.11 67.52 13.28
C ASN A 846 -18.23 66.56 13.68
N TYR A 847 -19.25 66.45 12.82
CA TYR A 847 -20.39 65.57 13.04
C TYR A 847 -20.60 64.68 11.83
N ILE A 848 -21.22 63.53 12.07
CA ILE A 848 -21.68 62.61 11.05
C ILE A 848 -23.20 62.67 11.04
N ILE A 849 -23.80 62.89 9.88
CA ILE A 849 -25.25 62.78 9.69
C ILE A 849 -25.56 61.52 8.90
N LYS A 850 -26.51 60.72 9.40
CA LYS A 850 -27.10 59.58 8.70
C LYS A 850 -28.53 59.96 8.27
N LEU A 851 -28.78 59.95 6.98
CA LEU A 851 -30.08 60.20 6.37
C LEU A 851 -30.67 58.87 5.92
N SER A 852 -31.93 58.62 6.24
CA SER A 852 -32.67 57.45 5.78
C SER A 852 -33.82 57.91 4.88
N THR A 853 -33.90 57.32 3.69
CA THR A 853 -35.10 57.31 2.84
C THR A 853 -35.83 55.98 3.05
N LYS A 854 -36.93 55.76 2.33
CA LYS A 854 -37.67 54.49 2.39
C LYS A 854 -36.80 53.29 1.97
N ASP A 855 -35.87 53.51 1.03
CA ASP A 855 -35.15 52.43 0.35
C ASP A 855 -33.63 52.50 0.55
N LYS A 856 -33.09 53.57 1.17
CA LYS A 856 -31.65 53.82 1.29
C LYS A 856 -31.28 54.48 2.61
N MET A 857 -30.11 54.15 3.15
CA MET A 857 -29.45 54.89 4.23
C MET A 857 -28.13 55.46 3.73
N MET A 858 -27.85 56.71 4.08
CA MET A 858 -26.65 57.40 3.62
C MET A 858 -26.03 58.23 4.72
N THR A 859 -24.71 58.36 4.69
CA THR A 859 -23.96 59.01 5.76
C THR A 859 -23.04 60.08 5.19
N GLN A 860 -23.10 61.30 5.72
CA GLN A 860 -22.26 62.41 5.29
C GLN A 860 -21.64 63.14 6.49
N LYS A 861 -20.45 63.71 6.31
CA LYS A 861 -19.79 64.52 7.35
C LYS A 861 -20.13 65.99 7.17
N PHE A 862 -20.40 66.69 8.27
CA PHE A 862 -20.51 68.14 8.27
C PHE A 862 -19.78 68.79 9.45
N ILE A 863 -19.37 70.04 9.25
CA ILE A 863 -18.62 70.83 10.22
C ILE A 863 -19.56 71.90 10.79
N LYS A 864 -19.71 71.93 12.12
CA LYS A 864 -20.44 72.99 12.84
C LYS A 864 -19.47 74.08 13.29
N ASN A 865 -19.71 75.31 12.82
CA ASN A 865 -18.91 76.50 13.14
C ASN A 865 -19.41 77.28 14.36
#